data_AF-A0A6G0WR10-F1
#
_entry.id   AF-A0A6G0WR10-F1
#
_cell.length_a   1.000
_cell.length_b   1.000
_cell.length_c   1.000
_cell.angle_alpha   90.00
_cell.angle_beta   90.00
_cell.angle_gamma   90.00
#
_symmetry.space_group_name_H-M   'P 1'
#
loop_
_entity.id
_entity.type
_entity.pdbx_description
1 polymer ?
#
loop_
_entity_poly.entity_id
_entity_poly.type
_entity_poly.pdbx_seq_one_letter_code
_entity_poly.pdbx_strand_id
1 'polypeptide(L)'
;MLRLATWMAVLVAVSTGWKMQTIRSIQARVQNSPPLWNATMGRWVGNFAGSDPYISPMDTMTTSSVEGALQYIQSKLTSGDPNCTRNKNMSSIWIYDIKVVQPPASVALFGTLSAQVPEYGLFVDMISGSCVSSTGTIPDECRELANKSDAYYGPYVGATVKQGSDYGDYNDTVWFSYPNSCVLEKYADKTAECRAVQPGGLCPLGVAPDGVNCTFNYTILGHIPLDDLVGITNMTFKNDSTRYYKDRTEFCKDGRIEYRVNDQGKTTESDLEFWKDGLNQTANSVRSRKLIDFYNTFRNKTNMVEFPSIGSLRANNPPCYVNSPRCASTKYGCSRTLLAQVCQVCTSANDTLCVAKPPNTTIMFPSLEKASAPPSTTITAAPSPAPTEAPSSVSTGAIIGIVLGCLAAAGLVFYAVRRRQTAGRRPSKWSIRETTMDTTKFVDHMAGGPTDDADDDVNLEGLELLRLDNSKLLVNYLIGTGAFSGVWHGSYDNEPVAVKKLHPNKVTHRHIQAFAYEISLMGSFDSPYIVRCFGATWTDKLEDLTCVMEYMDSADLRAVLARTTPETLPWKNKLSFMTHMIGGLGHLHARNVIHRDFKSRNLLVDSRKGLKLTDFGSSREDIEATMTVGVGTFRWMAPEVIQGHQYSVAADIYSFGMTLVELDTHKLPYQNMKNPATGLLMTDTSIVLAVGQGAIQPTFSDICPDWIRTLALQCIAVNPEIRPTADQIRQIIQSQVERYNQ
;
A
#
# COMPACT_ATOMS: atom_id res chain seq x y z
N MET A 1 31.22 34.88 10.84
CA MET A 1 30.14 34.87 11.86
C MET A 1 28.91 35.53 11.26
N LEU A 2 27.71 35.03 11.59
CA LEU A 2 26.37 35.38 11.08
C LEU A 2 25.98 34.85 9.68
N ARG A 3 25.63 33.56 9.63
CA ARG A 3 24.42 33.07 8.93
C ARG A 3 23.88 31.88 9.72
N LEU A 4 22.94 32.14 10.62
CA LEU A 4 22.17 31.14 11.37
C LEU A 4 20.71 31.62 11.40
N ALA A 5 19.81 30.65 11.24
CA ALA A 5 18.36 30.72 11.41
C ALA A 5 17.57 31.43 10.29
N THR A 6 17.30 30.71 9.19
CA THR A 6 16.03 30.86 8.47
C THR A 6 15.08 29.83 9.05
N TRP A 7 14.10 30.30 9.83
CA TRP A 7 13.11 29.47 10.48
C TRP A 7 12.19 28.85 9.42
N MET A 8 12.27 27.53 9.25
CA MET A 8 11.24 26.74 8.57
C MET A 8 9.97 26.78 9.41
N ALA A 9 8.81 26.85 8.77
CA ALA A 9 7.52 26.70 9.45
C ALA A 9 7.38 25.23 9.90
N VAL A 10 7.94 24.92 11.06
CA VAL A 10 7.79 23.63 11.74
C VAL A 10 6.32 23.50 12.13
N LEU A 11 5.65 22.42 11.71
CA LEU A 11 4.50 21.90 12.45
C LEU A 11 5.03 21.52 13.84
N VAL A 12 4.95 22.44 14.78
CA VAL A 12 5.42 22.20 16.14
C VAL A 12 4.38 21.31 16.80
N ALA A 13 4.78 20.10 17.18
CA ALA A 13 3.96 19.29 18.08
C ALA A 13 3.66 20.13 19.32
N VAL A 14 2.38 20.31 19.63
CA VAL A 14 2.00 21.04 20.84
C VAL A 14 2.55 20.28 22.03
N SER A 15 3.34 20.96 22.86
CA SER A 15 3.87 20.36 24.07
C SER A 15 2.73 20.07 25.04
N THR A 16 2.32 18.80 25.12
CA THR A 16 1.40 18.30 26.13
C THR A 16 2.12 17.89 27.43
N GLY A 17 3.44 18.14 27.51
CA GLY A 17 4.31 17.59 28.55
C GLY A 17 4.59 16.09 28.41
N TRP A 18 3.96 15.41 27.46
CA TRP A 18 4.17 14.00 27.18
C TRP A 18 5.49 13.77 26.43
N LYS A 19 6.17 12.68 26.76
CA LYS A 19 7.32 12.15 26.02
C LYS A 19 7.17 10.65 25.86
N MET A 20 7.53 10.14 24.70
CA MET A 20 7.59 8.70 24.48
C MET A 20 8.58 8.09 25.48
N GLN A 21 8.13 7.06 26.20
CA GLN A 21 9.01 6.27 27.05
C GLN A 21 9.85 5.35 26.17
N THR A 22 11.10 5.11 26.58
CA THR A 22 12.04 4.32 25.80
C THR A 22 11.56 2.89 25.62
N ILE A 23 11.56 2.43 24.36
CA ILE A 23 11.37 1.02 24.02
C ILE A 23 12.74 0.38 23.82
N ARG A 24 13.02 -0.69 24.55
CA ARG A 24 14.15 -1.59 24.30
C ARG A 24 13.68 -2.71 23.36
N SER A 25 14.32 -2.83 22.21
CA SER A 25 13.98 -3.75 21.13
C SER A 25 15.20 -4.56 20.72
N ILE A 26 15.07 -5.88 20.70
CA ILE A 26 16.13 -6.76 20.19
C ILE A 26 15.85 -7.09 18.73
N GLN A 27 16.82 -6.82 17.86
CA GLN A 27 16.66 -6.89 16.41
C GLN A 27 17.86 -7.59 15.76
N ALA A 28 17.72 -7.95 14.49
CA ALA A 28 18.74 -8.63 13.74
C ALA A 28 19.05 -7.91 12.41
N ARG A 29 20.27 -8.09 11.92
CA ARG A 29 20.65 -7.72 10.55
C ARG A 29 21.63 -8.74 9.98
N VAL A 30 21.37 -9.15 8.75
CA VAL A 30 22.30 -10.02 8.01
C VAL A 30 23.40 -9.17 7.37
N GLN A 31 24.64 -9.61 7.55
CA GLN A 31 25.86 -8.90 7.16
C GLN A 31 26.82 -9.85 6.43
N ASN A 32 27.77 -9.26 5.71
CA ASN A 32 28.78 -9.98 4.95
C ASN A 32 30.04 -10.35 5.75
N SER A 33 30.13 -9.93 7.01
CA SER A 33 31.22 -10.22 7.92
C SER A 33 30.73 -10.17 9.37
N PRO A 34 31.43 -10.80 10.33
CA PRO A 34 31.14 -10.61 11.76
C PRO A 34 31.55 -9.19 12.23
N PRO A 35 30.91 -8.67 13.30
CA PRO A 35 31.39 -7.47 13.98
C PRO A 35 32.73 -7.72 14.67
N LEU A 36 33.46 -6.67 14.99
CA LEU A 36 34.74 -6.76 15.71
C LEU A 36 34.54 -6.43 17.19
N TRP A 37 35.15 -7.22 18.08
CA TRP A 37 35.21 -6.85 19.49
C TRP A 37 36.28 -5.77 19.69
N ASN A 38 35.85 -4.58 20.09
CA ASN A 38 36.76 -3.51 20.46
C ASN A 38 36.98 -3.54 21.97
N ALA A 39 38.14 -4.05 22.39
CA ALA A 39 38.50 -4.18 23.80
C ALA A 39 38.56 -2.83 24.53
N THR A 40 39.02 -1.76 23.85
CA THR A 40 39.11 -0.41 24.41
C THR A 40 37.73 0.18 24.69
N MET A 41 36.77 -0.07 23.79
CA MET A 41 35.39 0.39 23.96
C MET A 41 34.52 -0.59 24.78
N GLY A 42 35.05 -1.78 25.09
CA GLY A 42 34.32 -2.85 25.78
C GLY A 42 33.06 -3.31 25.04
N ARG A 43 33.06 -3.29 23.70
CA ARG A 43 31.86 -3.59 22.90
C ARG A 43 32.17 -4.10 21.50
N TRP A 44 31.17 -4.75 20.90
CA TRP A 44 31.16 -5.07 19.47
C TRP A 44 30.91 -3.81 18.62
N VAL A 45 31.65 -3.68 17.53
CA VAL A 45 31.63 -2.55 16.60
C VAL A 45 31.64 -3.01 15.14
N GLY A 46 31.40 -2.08 14.21
CA GLY A 46 31.41 -2.33 12.78
C GLY A 46 32.79 -2.74 12.24
N ASN A 47 32.81 -3.61 11.24
CA ASN A 47 34.01 -4.01 10.51
C ASN A 47 34.05 -3.37 9.11
N PHE A 48 33.96 -2.05 9.06
CA PHE A 48 33.93 -1.29 7.81
C PHE A 48 35.21 -0.45 7.68
N ALA A 49 36.06 -0.79 6.72
CA ALA A 49 37.36 -0.13 6.54
C ALA A 49 37.18 1.39 6.33
N GLY A 50 38.00 2.19 7.01
CA GLY A 50 38.03 3.66 6.85
C GLY A 50 36.79 4.41 7.38
N SER A 51 35.88 3.74 8.07
CA SER A 51 34.66 4.35 8.64
C SER A 51 34.71 4.38 10.18
N ASP A 52 33.96 5.29 10.79
CA ASP A 52 33.78 5.28 12.24
C ASP A 52 33.10 3.96 12.67
N PRO A 53 33.71 3.18 13.58
CA PRO A 53 33.26 1.83 13.90
C PRO A 53 31.97 1.80 14.73
N TYR A 54 31.58 2.91 15.36
CA TYR A 54 30.31 3.07 16.08
C TYR A 54 29.19 3.61 15.19
N ILE A 55 29.50 4.49 14.24
CA ILE A 55 28.49 5.12 13.40
C ILE A 55 28.11 4.20 12.23
N SER A 56 29.10 3.58 11.57
CA SER A 56 28.90 2.80 10.35
C SER A 56 27.89 1.65 10.44
N PRO A 57 27.74 0.91 11.57
CA PRO A 57 26.70 -0.13 11.67
C PRO A 57 25.27 0.41 11.53
N MET A 58 25.04 1.68 11.86
CA MET A 58 23.75 2.35 11.84
C MET A 58 23.71 3.49 10.81
N ASP A 59 24.61 3.51 9.83
CA ASP A 59 24.60 4.53 8.78
C ASP A 59 23.46 4.33 7.79
N THR A 60 22.25 4.74 8.20
CA THR A 60 21.03 4.67 7.39
C THR A 60 20.79 3.26 6.86
N MET A 61 20.15 2.44 7.69
CA MET A 61 20.07 1.01 7.45
C MET A 61 18.73 0.40 7.85
N THR A 62 18.48 -0.82 7.36
CA THR A 62 17.34 -1.63 7.75
C THR A 62 17.75 -2.79 8.64
N THR A 63 16.92 -3.10 9.63
CA THR A 63 16.99 -4.31 10.44
C THR A 63 15.69 -5.10 10.31
N SER A 64 15.67 -6.32 10.84
CA SER A 64 14.45 -7.10 11.05
C SER A 64 14.26 -7.42 12.54
N SER A 65 13.06 -7.89 12.90
CA SER A 65 12.87 -8.73 14.08
C SER A 65 13.83 -9.93 14.02
N VAL A 66 14.22 -10.45 15.19
CA VAL A 66 15.08 -11.64 15.26
C VAL A 66 14.35 -12.83 14.67
N GLU A 67 13.05 -12.92 14.93
CA GLU A 67 12.14 -13.95 14.45
C GLU A 67 12.03 -13.97 12.92
N GLY A 68 12.18 -12.82 12.27
CA GLY A 68 12.14 -12.69 10.81
C GLY A 68 13.50 -12.64 10.12
N ALA A 69 14.62 -12.78 10.85
CA ALA A 69 15.97 -12.58 10.29
C ALA A 69 16.30 -13.57 9.14
N LEU A 70 15.75 -14.78 9.22
CA LEU A 70 16.01 -15.85 8.26
C LEU A 70 15.23 -15.68 6.95
N GLN A 71 14.11 -14.95 6.96
CA GLN A 71 13.31 -14.68 5.77
C GLN A 71 14.15 -13.99 4.68
N TYR A 72 14.96 -12.99 5.07
CA TYR A 72 15.84 -12.30 4.13
C TYR A 72 16.86 -13.26 3.51
N ILE A 73 17.45 -14.15 4.31
CA ILE A 73 18.46 -15.10 3.85
C ILE A 73 17.86 -16.05 2.82
N GLN A 74 16.74 -16.70 3.12
CA GLN A 74 16.10 -17.63 2.19
C GLN A 74 15.69 -16.93 0.88
N SER A 75 15.15 -15.71 0.95
CA SER A 75 14.78 -14.91 -0.23
C SER A 75 15.92 -14.61 -1.19
N LYS A 76 17.17 -14.70 -0.72
CA LYS A 76 18.37 -14.40 -1.52
C LYS A 76 19.16 -15.65 -1.91
N LEU A 77 18.77 -16.83 -1.45
CA LEU A 77 19.40 -18.10 -1.82
C LEU A 77 18.74 -18.78 -3.04
N THR A 78 17.57 -18.30 -3.49
CA THR A 78 16.72 -19.00 -4.48
C THR A 78 17.14 -18.91 -5.94
N SER A 79 18.02 -17.98 -6.34
CA SER A 79 18.34 -17.71 -7.75
C SER A 79 19.45 -18.59 -8.36
N GLY A 80 19.96 -19.58 -7.63
CA GLY A 80 21.20 -20.26 -7.98
C GLY A 80 22.42 -19.34 -7.83
N ASP A 81 23.58 -19.93 -7.58
CA ASP A 81 24.81 -19.19 -7.27
C ASP A 81 26.01 -19.77 -8.04
N PRO A 82 26.35 -19.21 -9.21
CA PRO A 82 27.43 -19.73 -10.04
C PRO A 82 28.82 -19.54 -9.40
N ASN A 83 28.95 -18.70 -8.37
CA ASN A 83 30.22 -18.37 -7.74
C ASN A 83 30.40 -19.01 -6.36
N CYS A 84 29.43 -19.81 -5.90
CA CYS A 84 29.41 -20.39 -4.55
C CYS A 84 29.59 -19.35 -3.42
N THR A 85 29.11 -18.11 -3.61
CA THR A 85 28.96 -17.09 -2.57
C THR A 85 27.50 -16.67 -2.34
N ARG A 86 27.05 -16.59 -1.07
CA ARG A 86 25.70 -16.05 -0.77
C ARG A 86 25.57 -14.65 -1.35
N ASN A 87 24.34 -14.25 -1.69
CA ASN A 87 24.05 -12.90 -2.17
C ASN A 87 24.75 -11.83 -1.29
N LYS A 88 25.45 -10.88 -1.91
CA LYS A 88 26.26 -9.85 -1.20
C LYS A 88 27.26 -10.39 -0.17
N ASN A 89 27.70 -11.64 -0.33
CA ASN A 89 28.60 -12.35 0.57
C ASN A 89 28.09 -12.48 2.02
N MET A 90 26.77 -12.61 2.21
CA MET A 90 26.20 -12.84 3.55
C MET A 90 26.90 -13.99 4.28
N SER A 91 27.36 -13.73 5.50
CA SER A 91 28.11 -14.70 6.31
C SER A 91 27.76 -14.65 7.80
N SER A 92 27.12 -13.58 8.27
CA SER A 92 26.82 -13.42 9.70
C SER A 92 25.50 -12.68 9.95
N ILE A 93 24.80 -13.05 11.03
CA ILE A 93 23.64 -12.30 11.54
C ILE A 93 24.07 -11.54 12.79
N TRP A 94 23.99 -10.23 12.76
CA TRP A 94 24.31 -9.37 13.91
C TRP A 94 23.06 -9.17 14.75
N ILE A 95 23.19 -9.29 16.07
CA ILE A 95 22.10 -9.08 17.02
C ILE A 95 22.30 -7.73 17.71
N TYR A 96 21.28 -6.89 17.60
CA TYR A 96 21.28 -5.53 18.14
C TYR A 96 20.32 -5.45 19.34
N ASP A 97 20.74 -4.76 20.39
CA ASP A 97 19.91 -4.21 21.44
C ASP A 97 19.75 -2.72 21.19
N ILE A 98 18.54 -2.32 20.77
CA ILE A 98 18.25 -0.96 20.31
C ILE A 98 17.26 -0.32 21.27
N LYS A 99 17.58 0.89 21.73
CA LYS A 99 16.64 1.73 22.45
C LYS A 99 16.07 2.77 21.51
N VAL A 100 14.75 2.94 21.50
CA VAL A 100 14.03 3.85 20.62
C VAL A 100 13.15 4.80 21.44
N VAL A 101 13.22 6.08 21.10
CA VAL A 101 12.28 7.12 21.52
C VAL A 101 11.96 7.96 20.29
N GLN A 102 10.72 7.89 19.81
CA GLN A 102 10.32 8.64 18.62
C GLN A 102 10.23 10.14 18.89
N PRO A 103 10.45 10.97 17.86
CA PRO A 103 10.12 12.38 17.94
C PRO A 103 8.63 12.60 18.26
N PRO A 104 8.27 13.57 19.12
CA PRO A 104 6.86 13.88 19.41
C PRO A 104 6.04 14.17 18.16
N ALA A 105 6.63 14.86 17.18
CA ALA A 105 6.00 15.16 15.91
C ALA A 105 5.68 13.89 15.09
N SER A 106 6.59 12.91 15.08
CA SER A 106 6.35 11.60 14.49
C SER A 106 5.24 10.84 15.20
N VAL A 107 5.14 10.91 16.53
CA VAL A 107 4.06 10.23 17.27
C VAL A 107 2.72 10.90 17.00
N ALA A 108 2.68 12.23 16.95
CA ALA A 108 1.48 12.99 16.62
C ALA A 108 0.97 12.66 15.20
N LEU A 109 1.89 12.40 14.27
CA LEU A 109 1.58 12.11 12.87
C LEU A 109 1.13 10.66 12.65
N PHE A 110 1.93 9.70 13.12
CA PHE A 110 1.74 8.28 12.77
C PHE A 110 1.01 7.48 13.86
N GLY A 111 0.93 8.00 15.09
CA GLY A 111 0.48 7.23 16.26
C GLY A 111 -0.98 6.80 16.25
N THR A 112 -1.79 7.34 15.34
CA THR A 112 -3.22 7.01 15.14
C THR A 112 -3.48 6.21 13.86
N LEU A 113 -2.50 6.03 12.98
CA LEU A 113 -2.69 5.36 11.70
C LEU A 113 -2.84 3.84 11.87
N SER A 114 -3.89 3.27 11.26
CA SER A 114 -4.23 1.84 11.38
C SER A 114 -3.27 0.92 10.60
N ALA A 115 -2.74 1.39 9.47
CA ALA A 115 -1.79 0.64 8.65
C ALA A 115 -0.37 0.63 9.22
N GLN A 116 -0.08 1.46 10.23
CA GLN A 116 1.25 1.62 10.79
C GLN A 116 1.43 0.74 12.03
N VAL A 117 2.63 0.15 12.19
CA VAL A 117 3.05 -0.52 13.43
C VAL A 117 2.96 0.50 14.56
N PRO A 118 2.14 0.26 15.60
CA PRO A 118 1.99 1.23 16.68
C PRO A 118 3.34 1.59 17.30
N GLU A 119 3.55 2.89 17.60
CA GLU A 119 4.79 3.48 18.12
C GLU A 119 5.91 3.75 17.09
N TYR A 120 5.70 3.43 15.81
CA TYR A 120 6.71 3.63 14.76
C TYR A 120 6.18 4.50 13.62
N GLY A 121 7.10 5.17 12.92
CA GLY A 121 6.76 5.88 11.69
C GLY A 121 6.78 4.98 10.45
N LEU A 122 6.57 5.57 9.27
CA LEU A 122 6.56 4.82 8.02
C LEU A 122 7.91 4.15 7.75
N PHE A 123 7.87 2.88 7.36
CA PHE A 123 9.05 2.18 6.90
C PHE A 123 9.48 2.70 5.52
N VAL A 124 10.79 2.88 5.35
CA VAL A 124 11.42 3.21 4.07
C VAL A 124 12.64 2.34 3.84
N ASP A 125 12.88 1.96 2.60
CA ASP A 125 14.05 1.16 2.25
C ASP A 125 15.35 1.97 2.41
N MET A 126 16.29 1.42 3.18
CA MET A 126 17.61 2.01 3.41
C MET A 126 18.68 1.19 2.69
N ILE A 127 18.84 1.44 1.40
CA ILE A 127 19.70 0.68 0.50
C ILE A 127 21.05 1.37 0.39
N SER A 128 22.15 0.63 0.62
CA SER A 128 23.52 1.13 0.48
C SER A 128 23.83 2.40 1.28
N GLY A 129 23.21 2.54 2.45
CA GLY A 129 23.41 3.69 3.34
C GLY A 129 22.56 4.90 2.96
N SER A 130 21.66 4.79 1.99
CA SER A 130 20.78 5.87 1.55
C SER A 130 19.31 5.47 1.62
N CYS A 131 18.45 6.42 1.96
CA CYS A 131 17.01 6.31 1.89
C CYS A 131 16.57 6.50 0.45
N VAL A 132 16.22 5.40 -0.21
CA VAL A 132 15.81 5.35 -1.61
C VAL A 132 14.80 4.24 -1.81
N SER A 133 13.92 4.39 -2.79
CA SER A 133 13.04 3.29 -3.21
C SER A 133 13.84 2.17 -3.89
N SER A 134 13.22 1.00 -3.99
CA SER A 134 13.74 -0.15 -4.75
C SER A 134 14.07 0.15 -6.23
N THR A 135 13.47 1.21 -6.81
CA THR A 135 13.72 1.69 -8.18
C THR A 135 14.77 2.81 -8.27
N GLY A 136 15.35 3.23 -7.13
CA GLY A 136 16.36 4.29 -7.07
C GLY A 136 15.79 5.72 -7.06
N THR A 137 14.48 5.91 -7.15
CA THR A 137 13.85 7.22 -6.90
C THR A 137 13.84 7.56 -5.42
N ILE A 138 13.91 8.85 -5.06
CA ILE A 138 13.83 9.31 -3.66
C ILE A 138 12.33 9.47 -3.29
N PRO A 139 11.78 8.67 -2.36
CA PRO A 139 10.43 8.84 -1.83
C PRO A 139 10.23 10.17 -1.09
N ASP A 140 8.98 10.60 -0.92
CA ASP A 140 8.64 11.79 -0.13
C ASP A 140 9.10 11.65 1.33
N GLU A 141 8.94 10.45 1.89
CA GLU A 141 9.35 10.10 3.25
C GLU A 141 10.87 10.25 3.41
N CYS A 142 11.65 9.90 2.38
CA CYS A 142 13.09 10.10 2.40
C CYS A 142 13.49 11.57 2.30
N ARG A 143 12.74 12.39 1.53
CA ARG A 143 12.93 13.85 1.51
C ARG A 143 12.59 14.47 2.86
N GLU A 144 11.53 14.01 3.50
CA GLU A 144 11.13 14.39 4.84
C GLU A 144 12.23 14.06 5.86
N LEU A 145 12.69 12.82 5.92
CA LEU A 145 13.79 12.40 6.80
C LEU A 145 15.11 13.16 6.53
N ALA A 146 15.28 13.66 5.30
CA ALA A 146 16.41 14.49 4.91
C ALA A 146 16.27 15.97 5.28
N ASN A 147 15.13 16.36 5.87
CA ASN A 147 14.78 17.76 6.07
C ASN A 147 14.83 18.56 4.75
N LYS A 148 14.44 17.91 3.65
CA LYS A 148 14.31 18.47 2.29
C LYS A 148 12.85 18.48 1.83
N SER A 149 11.92 18.37 2.77
CA SER A 149 10.48 18.47 2.58
C SER A 149 9.95 19.62 3.43
N ASP A 150 8.70 19.98 3.18
CA ASP A 150 8.00 21.10 3.80
C ASP A 150 7.52 20.80 5.22
N ALA A 151 7.64 19.53 5.59
CA ALA A 151 7.47 19.05 6.94
C ALA A 151 8.67 18.20 7.32
N TYR A 152 9.14 18.38 8.55
CA TYR A 152 10.19 17.59 9.15
C TYR A 152 9.72 17.16 10.54
N TYR A 153 9.46 15.87 10.68
CA TYR A 153 8.97 15.28 11.93
C TYR A 153 10.08 14.61 12.75
N GLY A 154 11.33 14.90 12.40
CA GLY A 154 12.52 14.30 13.01
C GLY A 154 12.93 12.96 12.37
N PRO A 155 14.10 12.43 12.73
CA PRO A 155 14.64 11.19 12.19
C PRO A 155 14.00 9.98 12.88
N TYR A 156 12.70 9.79 12.67
CA TYR A 156 11.93 8.72 13.30
C TYR A 156 12.38 7.33 12.84
N VAL A 157 12.23 6.33 13.72
CA VAL A 157 12.43 4.93 13.33
C VAL A 157 11.15 4.44 12.66
N GLY A 158 11.28 3.96 11.42
CA GLY A 158 10.17 3.38 10.67
C GLY A 158 10.02 1.90 10.95
N ALA A 159 8.80 1.35 10.81
CA ALA A 159 8.57 -0.10 10.91
C ALA A 159 7.44 -0.59 10.00
N THR A 160 7.55 -1.81 9.50
CA THR A 160 6.49 -2.49 8.73
C THR A 160 6.49 -3.98 9.03
N VAL A 161 5.31 -4.59 9.07
CA VAL A 161 5.16 -6.05 9.08
C VAL A 161 5.45 -6.58 7.67
N LYS A 162 6.09 -7.75 7.56
CA LYS A 162 6.37 -8.46 6.30
C LYS A 162 5.85 -9.89 6.39
N GLN A 163 4.65 -10.13 5.85
CA GLN A 163 4.01 -11.46 5.81
C GLN A 163 3.87 -11.95 4.37
N GLY A 164 3.73 -13.27 4.16
CA GLY A 164 3.41 -13.85 2.86
C GLY A 164 4.56 -13.82 1.84
N SER A 165 5.72 -14.38 2.20
CA SER A 165 6.90 -14.43 1.30
C SER A 165 7.04 -15.79 0.62
N ASP A 166 7.08 -15.77 -0.72
CA ASP A 166 7.26 -16.94 -1.61
C ASP A 166 8.59 -17.69 -1.43
N TYR A 167 9.49 -17.14 -0.61
CA TYR A 167 10.83 -17.69 -0.38
C TYR A 167 11.07 -18.09 1.08
N GLY A 168 10.09 -17.87 1.95
CA GLY A 168 10.21 -18.10 3.40
C GLY A 168 9.11 -17.35 4.14
N ASP A 169 8.08 -18.06 4.57
CA ASP A 169 6.93 -17.44 5.21
C ASP A 169 7.10 -17.38 6.74
N TYR A 170 7.39 -16.19 7.25
CA TYR A 170 7.66 -15.92 8.67
C TYR A 170 6.68 -14.86 9.16
N ASN A 171 5.59 -15.31 9.81
CA ASN A 171 4.50 -14.43 10.27
C ASN A 171 4.96 -13.30 11.21
N ASP A 172 6.04 -13.55 11.96
CA ASP A 172 6.59 -12.66 12.98
C ASP A 172 7.69 -11.72 12.44
N THR A 173 7.70 -11.47 11.13
CA THR A 173 8.70 -10.60 10.51
C THR A 173 8.27 -9.14 10.54
N VAL A 174 9.08 -8.32 11.20
CA VAL A 174 8.96 -6.87 11.19
C VAL A 174 10.26 -6.29 10.69
N TRP A 175 10.20 -5.39 9.73
CA TRP A 175 11.36 -4.64 9.26
C TRP A 175 11.34 -3.23 9.82
N PHE A 176 12.52 -2.71 10.12
CA PHE A 176 12.69 -1.37 10.66
C PHE A 176 13.65 -0.57 9.78
N SER A 177 13.40 0.73 9.67
CA SER A 177 14.25 1.66 8.96
C SER A 177 14.83 2.69 9.93
N TYR A 178 16.15 2.77 9.97
CA TYR A 178 16.90 3.65 10.88
C TYR A 178 17.55 4.78 10.10
N PRO A 179 16.87 5.95 9.94
CA PRO A 179 17.47 7.10 9.30
C PRO A 179 18.58 7.67 10.17
N ASN A 180 19.78 7.76 9.61
CA ASN A 180 20.91 8.38 10.28
C ASN A 180 21.41 9.58 9.48
N SER A 181 22.53 10.16 9.91
CA SER A 181 23.10 11.35 9.31
C SER A 181 23.23 11.20 7.79
N CYS A 182 23.04 12.30 7.06
CA CYS A 182 23.12 12.31 5.60
C CYS A 182 22.22 11.26 4.94
N VAL A 183 20.95 11.19 5.33
CA VAL A 183 20.07 10.04 5.05
C VAL A 183 19.92 9.72 3.55
N LEU A 184 20.13 10.69 2.66
CA LEU A 184 20.04 10.48 1.20
C LEU A 184 21.38 10.07 0.56
N GLU A 185 22.49 10.25 1.26
CA GLU A 185 23.83 9.99 0.75
C GLU A 185 24.21 8.52 0.95
N LYS A 186 24.89 7.93 -0.04
CA LYS A 186 25.45 6.58 0.06
C LYS A 186 26.61 6.56 1.06
N TYR A 187 27.00 5.37 1.53
CA TYR A 187 28.09 5.20 2.51
C TYR A 187 29.36 6.03 2.23
N ALA A 188 29.81 6.05 0.96
CA ALA A 188 31.03 6.76 0.57
C ALA A 188 30.91 8.29 0.66
N ASP A 189 29.69 8.82 0.63
CA ASP A 189 29.40 10.26 0.51
C ASP A 189 28.97 10.88 1.86
N LYS A 190 28.91 10.09 2.94
CA LYS A 190 28.56 10.56 4.30
C LYS A 190 29.73 11.23 5.01
N THR A 191 30.16 12.39 4.50
CA THR A 191 31.30 13.16 5.05
C THR A 191 30.98 13.77 6.42
N ALA A 192 32.02 14.16 7.18
CA ALA A 192 31.85 14.83 8.47
C ALA A 192 31.05 16.13 8.36
N GLU A 193 31.26 16.89 7.28
CA GLU A 193 30.55 18.14 6.98
C GLU A 193 29.07 17.87 6.74
N CYS A 194 28.75 16.84 5.94
CA CYS A 194 27.38 16.45 5.71
C CYS A 194 26.68 16.04 7.01
N ARG A 195 27.36 15.27 7.88
CA ARG A 195 26.81 14.83 9.18
C ARG A 195 26.58 15.98 10.14
N ALA A 196 27.43 17.01 10.09
CA ALA A 196 27.23 18.23 10.88
C ALA A 196 25.99 19.01 10.43
N VAL A 197 25.65 18.98 9.14
CA VAL A 197 24.46 19.63 8.58
C VAL A 197 23.19 18.80 8.84
N GLN A 198 23.29 17.47 8.74
CA GLN A 198 22.17 16.56 8.94
C GLN A 198 22.58 15.44 9.94
N PRO A 199 22.34 15.61 11.25
CA PRO A 199 22.86 14.71 12.29
C PRO A 199 22.15 13.34 12.35
N GLY A 200 20.94 13.18 11.82
CA GLY A 200 20.21 11.90 11.82
C GLY A 200 19.70 11.47 13.21
N GLY A 201 19.25 10.21 13.33
CA GLY A 201 18.62 9.71 14.55
C GLY A 201 19.52 8.96 15.53
N LEU A 202 20.76 8.61 15.15
CA LEU A 202 21.67 7.87 16.02
C LEU A 202 22.22 8.78 17.13
N CYS A 203 22.03 8.37 18.39
CA CYS A 203 22.62 9.06 19.52
C CYS A 203 24.15 8.94 19.54
N PRO A 204 24.86 9.95 20.08
CA PRO A 204 26.28 9.80 20.40
C PRO A 204 26.52 8.59 21.33
N LEU A 205 27.73 8.02 21.24
CA LEU A 205 28.11 6.87 22.04
C LEU A 205 27.89 7.13 23.54
N GLY A 206 27.12 6.25 24.19
CA GLY A 206 26.81 6.34 25.62
C GLY A 206 25.62 7.24 25.98
N VAL A 207 25.03 7.94 25.00
CA VAL A 207 23.87 8.81 25.21
C VAL A 207 22.58 8.02 24.97
N ALA A 208 21.60 8.17 25.87
CA ALA A 208 20.27 7.57 25.73
C ALA A 208 19.38 8.42 24.79
N PRO A 209 18.51 7.81 23.97
CA PRO A 209 17.58 8.54 23.14
C PRO A 209 16.54 9.29 23.97
N ASP A 210 16.20 10.49 23.54
CA ASP A 210 15.19 11.35 24.16
C ASP A 210 14.08 11.78 23.17
N GLY A 211 14.20 11.37 21.90
CA GLY A 211 13.28 11.73 20.82
C GLY A 211 13.42 13.17 20.34
N VAL A 212 14.35 13.96 20.89
CA VAL A 212 14.54 15.37 20.56
C VAL A 212 15.91 15.58 19.93
N ASN A 213 16.97 15.19 20.63
CA ASN A 213 18.35 15.29 20.16
C ASN A 213 18.73 14.08 19.31
N CYS A 214 18.20 12.90 19.65
CA CYS A 214 18.38 11.67 18.91
C CYS A 214 17.24 10.71 19.21
N THR A 215 16.98 9.79 18.28
CA THR A 215 15.81 8.91 18.29
C THR A 215 16.17 7.51 18.74
N PHE A 216 17.40 7.05 18.48
CA PHE A 216 17.80 5.70 18.85
C PHE A 216 19.27 5.60 19.22
N ASN A 217 19.56 4.65 20.11
CA ASN A 217 20.92 4.17 20.34
C ASN A 217 20.94 2.65 20.25
N TYR A 218 22.14 2.07 20.18
CA TYR A 218 22.27 0.63 20.05
C TYR A 218 23.53 0.08 20.72
N THR A 219 23.47 -1.22 20.99
CA THR A 219 24.61 -2.10 21.28
C THR A 219 24.50 -3.35 20.43
N ILE A 220 25.61 -3.83 19.85
CA ILE A 220 25.65 -5.15 19.23
C ILE A 220 25.90 -6.15 20.36
N LEU A 221 24.94 -7.05 20.61
CA LEU A 221 25.05 -8.08 21.64
C LEU A 221 26.00 -9.21 21.23
N GLY A 222 26.06 -9.47 19.93
CA GLY A 222 26.86 -10.54 19.35
C GLY A 222 26.51 -10.80 17.90
N HIS A 223 27.00 -11.92 17.39
CA HIS A 223 26.71 -12.37 16.03
C HIS A 223 26.55 -13.88 15.92
N ILE A 224 25.94 -14.33 14.84
CA ILE A 224 25.76 -15.74 14.51
C ILE A 224 26.47 -16.00 13.18
N PRO A 225 27.49 -16.88 13.12
CA PRO A 225 28.04 -17.35 11.86
C PRO A 225 27.00 -18.18 11.11
N LEU A 226 26.74 -17.86 9.84
CA LEU A 226 25.69 -18.53 9.09
C LEU A 226 26.00 -20.01 8.82
N ASP A 227 27.25 -20.33 8.46
CA ASP A 227 27.63 -21.70 8.10
C ASP A 227 27.50 -22.65 9.29
N ASP A 228 27.80 -22.17 10.50
CA ASP A 228 27.60 -22.93 11.74
C ASP A 228 26.10 -23.07 12.09
N LEU A 229 25.33 -22.00 11.95
CA LEU A 229 23.90 -21.98 12.25
C LEU A 229 23.13 -22.99 11.38
N VAL A 230 23.39 -22.99 10.08
CA VAL A 230 22.67 -23.86 9.12
C VAL A 230 23.22 -25.29 9.12
N GLY A 231 24.36 -25.53 9.79
CA GLY A 231 24.94 -26.85 9.99
C GLY A 231 25.96 -27.30 8.94
N ILE A 232 26.39 -26.42 8.04
CA ILE A 232 27.39 -26.75 6.99
C ILE A 232 28.69 -27.26 7.63
N THR A 233 29.18 -26.57 8.65
CA THR A 233 30.44 -26.92 9.32
C THR A 233 30.37 -28.19 10.17
N ASN A 234 29.16 -28.74 10.38
CA ASN A 234 28.93 -30.01 11.05
C ASN A 234 28.69 -31.17 10.07
N MET A 235 28.75 -30.94 8.75
CA MET A 235 28.63 -31.99 7.75
C MET A 235 29.99 -32.53 7.32
N THR A 236 30.07 -33.85 7.13
CA THR A 236 31.30 -34.52 6.68
C THR A 236 31.53 -34.32 5.18
N PHE A 237 32.78 -34.08 4.81
CA PHE A 237 33.21 -33.83 3.44
C PHE A 237 33.19 -35.13 2.63
N LYS A 238 32.32 -35.21 1.62
CA LYS A 238 32.16 -36.41 0.76
C LYS A 238 31.96 -37.69 1.60
N ASN A 239 32.82 -38.69 1.38
CA ASN A 239 32.83 -39.98 2.08
C ASN A 239 33.93 -40.05 3.16
N ASP A 240 34.52 -38.91 3.53
CA ASP A 240 35.51 -38.85 4.60
C ASP A 240 34.83 -38.49 5.93
N SER A 241 34.59 -39.51 6.76
CA SER A 241 33.96 -39.36 8.08
C SER A 241 34.83 -38.60 9.09
N THR A 242 36.07 -38.26 8.74
CA THR A 242 37.02 -37.59 9.65
C THR A 242 37.20 -36.10 9.35
N ARG A 243 36.67 -35.62 8.22
CA ARG A 243 36.81 -34.24 7.76
C ARG A 243 35.44 -33.59 7.58
N TYR A 244 35.27 -32.38 8.10
CA TYR A 244 34.06 -31.58 7.94
C TYR A 244 34.24 -30.49 6.87
N TYR A 245 33.15 -29.98 6.30
CA TYR A 245 33.21 -28.81 5.42
C TYR A 245 33.70 -27.59 6.19
N LYS A 246 34.63 -26.85 5.60
CA LYS A 246 35.19 -25.63 6.17
C LYS A 246 34.19 -24.48 6.17
N ASP A 247 33.48 -24.32 5.05
CA ASP A 247 32.57 -23.19 4.80
C ASP A 247 31.60 -23.54 3.66
N ARG A 248 30.64 -22.65 3.42
CA ARG A 248 29.68 -22.80 2.31
C ARG A 248 30.36 -22.91 0.94
N THR A 249 31.51 -22.26 0.74
CA THR A 249 32.18 -22.27 -0.58
C THR A 249 32.64 -23.68 -0.91
N GLU A 250 33.23 -24.38 0.06
CA GLU A 250 33.62 -25.78 -0.09
C GLU A 250 32.41 -26.70 -0.28
N PHE A 251 31.35 -26.49 0.51
CA PHE A 251 30.09 -27.22 0.41
C PHE A 251 29.44 -27.10 -0.98
N CYS A 252 29.35 -25.87 -1.52
CA CYS A 252 28.78 -25.62 -2.84
C CYS A 252 29.67 -26.12 -3.99
N LYS A 253 31.01 -26.00 -3.87
CA LYS A 253 31.94 -26.55 -4.87
C LYS A 253 31.89 -28.08 -4.97
N ASP A 254 31.42 -28.73 -3.91
CA ASP A 254 31.15 -30.17 -3.89
C ASP A 254 29.80 -30.54 -4.53
N GLY A 255 29.09 -29.56 -5.11
CA GLY A 255 27.80 -29.75 -5.77
C GLY A 255 26.61 -29.79 -4.80
N ARG A 256 26.82 -29.52 -3.50
CA ARG A 256 25.74 -29.49 -2.52
C ARG A 256 24.94 -28.19 -2.55
N ILE A 257 23.68 -28.28 -2.18
CA ILE A 257 22.70 -27.20 -2.27
C ILE A 257 22.32 -26.75 -0.86
N GLU A 258 22.59 -25.48 -0.54
CA GLU A 258 22.20 -24.92 0.76
C GLU A 258 20.69 -24.71 0.80
N TYR A 259 20.14 -24.04 -0.20
CA TYR A 259 18.70 -23.83 -0.33
C TYR A 259 18.38 -23.41 -1.77
N ARG A 260 17.40 -24.08 -2.39
CA ARG A 260 16.84 -23.70 -3.68
C ARG A 260 15.35 -24.02 -3.69
N VAL A 261 14.56 -23.15 -4.29
CA VAL A 261 13.13 -23.38 -4.56
C VAL A 261 13.01 -23.85 -6.01
N ASN A 262 12.23 -24.90 -6.25
CA ASN A 262 11.98 -25.39 -7.60
C ASN A 262 11.06 -24.46 -8.42
N ASP A 263 11.00 -24.66 -9.73
CA ASP A 263 10.27 -23.81 -10.69
C ASP A 263 8.75 -23.71 -10.48
N GLN A 264 8.21 -24.46 -9.51
CA GLN A 264 6.78 -24.54 -9.15
C GLN A 264 6.49 -23.99 -7.75
N GLY A 265 7.50 -23.44 -7.05
CA GLY A 265 7.32 -22.82 -5.73
C GLY A 265 6.92 -23.78 -4.60
N LYS A 266 7.03 -25.10 -4.77
CA LYS A 266 6.44 -26.08 -3.83
C LYS A 266 7.41 -27.15 -3.30
N THR A 267 8.70 -27.10 -3.62
CA THR A 267 9.69 -28.00 -2.98
C THR A 267 11.07 -27.34 -2.86
N THR A 268 11.66 -27.47 -1.67
CA THR A 268 12.98 -26.94 -1.32
C THR A 268 14.03 -28.02 -1.56
N GLU A 269 14.86 -27.88 -2.59
CA GLU A 269 16.09 -28.67 -2.69
C GLU A 269 17.11 -28.10 -1.72
N SER A 270 17.48 -28.90 -0.72
CA SER A 270 18.44 -28.53 0.32
C SER A 270 19.10 -29.81 0.81
N ASP A 271 20.43 -29.85 0.82
CA ASP A 271 21.21 -30.89 1.50
C ASP A 271 21.31 -30.61 3.02
N LEU A 272 20.70 -29.53 3.50
CA LEU A 272 20.66 -29.13 4.90
C LEU A 272 19.25 -29.33 5.47
N GLU A 273 19.15 -30.13 6.53
CA GLU A 273 17.90 -30.29 7.30
C GLU A 273 17.41 -28.96 7.88
N PHE A 274 18.31 -28.01 8.10
CA PHE A 274 17.96 -26.69 8.59
C PHE A 274 16.88 -26.04 7.73
N TRP A 275 16.98 -26.06 6.40
CA TRP A 275 16.08 -25.37 5.49
C TRP A 275 14.87 -26.17 4.98
N LYS A 276 14.68 -27.39 5.51
CA LYS A 276 13.54 -28.24 5.16
C LYS A 276 12.21 -27.54 5.44
N ASP A 277 11.23 -27.77 4.56
CA ASP A 277 9.88 -27.19 4.65
C ASP A 277 9.91 -25.66 4.76
N GLY A 278 10.79 -25.00 3.99
CA GLY A 278 11.06 -23.57 4.10
C GLY A 278 9.88 -22.62 3.85
N LEU A 279 8.76 -23.10 3.32
CA LEU A 279 7.51 -22.35 3.16
C LEU A 279 6.48 -22.64 4.27
N ASN A 280 6.74 -23.62 5.14
CA ASN A 280 5.85 -23.94 6.24
C ASN A 280 6.10 -22.99 7.42
N GLN A 281 5.09 -22.18 7.76
CA GLN A 281 5.20 -21.18 8.83
C GLN A 281 5.60 -21.79 10.18
N THR A 282 5.09 -22.98 10.52
CA THR A 282 5.43 -23.64 11.79
C THR A 282 6.89 -24.10 11.80
N ALA A 283 7.38 -24.67 10.68
CA ALA A 283 8.79 -25.02 10.53
C ALA A 283 9.69 -23.78 10.60
N ASN A 284 9.24 -22.67 10.01
CA ASN A 284 9.93 -21.38 10.04
C ASN A 284 10.00 -20.80 11.46
N SER A 285 8.90 -20.84 12.24
CA SER A 285 8.89 -20.45 13.65
C SER A 285 9.78 -21.35 14.53
N VAL A 286 9.86 -22.66 14.23
CA VAL A 286 10.84 -23.56 14.87
C VAL A 286 12.27 -23.15 14.52
N ARG A 287 12.53 -22.79 13.27
CA ARG A 287 13.85 -22.36 12.81
C ARG A 287 14.29 -21.05 13.46
N SER A 288 13.38 -20.10 13.65
CA SER A 288 13.66 -18.86 14.39
C SER A 288 14.01 -19.14 15.86
N ARG A 289 13.37 -20.12 16.50
CA ARG A 289 13.78 -20.59 17.84
C ARG A 289 15.17 -21.22 17.83
N LYS A 290 15.47 -22.09 16.85
CA LYS A 290 16.82 -22.67 16.67
C LYS A 290 17.90 -21.59 16.52
N LEU A 291 17.61 -20.49 15.84
CA LEU A 291 18.53 -19.34 15.74
C LEU A 291 18.85 -18.74 17.11
N ILE A 292 17.82 -18.53 17.94
CA ILE A 292 17.97 -17.97 19.30
C ILE A 292 18.73 -18.96 20.21
N ASP A 293 18.39 -20.24 20.16
CA ASP A 293 19.05 -21.30 20.95
C ASP A 293 20.52 -21.47 20.55
N PHE A 294 20.79 -21.43 19.24
CA PHE A 294 22.16 -21.50 18.71
C PHE A 294 23.00 -20.33 19.24
N TYR A 295 22.49 -19.10 19.17
CA TYR A 295 23.18 -17.93 19.69
C TYR A 295 23.53 -18.09 21.18
N ASN A 296 22.58 -18.53 22.00
CA ASN A 296 22.78 -18.70 23.44
C ASN A 296 23.75 -19.83 23.80
N THR A 297 23.94 -20.80 22.89
CA THR A 297 24.94 -21.86 23.01
C THR A 297 26.32 -21.37 22.53
N PHE A 298 26.35 -20.67 21.40
CA PHE A 298 27.55 -20.19 20.74
C PHE A 298 28.26 -19.09 21.54
N ARG A 299 27.50 -18.21 22.22
CA ARG A 299 28.04 -17.10 23.02
C ARG A 299 29.06 -17.51 24.08
N ASN A 300 29.01 -18.75 24.59
CA ASN A 300 29.90 -19.21 25.68
C ASN A 300 31.38 -19.21 25.28
N LYS A 301 31.68 -19.02 23.99
CA LYS A 301 33.04 -18.97 23.43
C LYS A 301 33.54 -17.55 23.17
N THR A 302 32.75 -16.51 23.44
CA THR A 302 32.99 -15.13 22.97
C THR A 302 32.50 -14.07 23.97
N ASN A 303 32.76 -12.78 23.71
CA ASN A 303 32.26 -11.66 24.50
C ASN A 303 30.78 -11.31 24.20
N MET A 304 29.95 -12.31 23.92
CA MET A 304 28.55 -12.13 23.54
C MET A 304 27.61 -12.15 24.76
N VAL A 305 26.55 -11.36 24.69
CA VAL A 305 25.57 -11.23 25.79
C VAL A 305 24.36 -12.12 25.54
N GLU A 306 23.74 -12.69 26.58
CA GLU A 306 22.50 -13.48 26.45
C GLU A 306 21.37 -12.74 25.75
N PHE A 307 20.52 -13.49 25.05
CA PHE A 307 19.21 -12.96 24.70
C PHE A 307 18.38 -12.69 25.98
N PRO A 308 17.83 -11.48 26.15
CA PRO A 308 16.83 -11.27 27.18
C PRO A 308 15.54 -12.03 26.82
N SER A 309 14.84 -12.57 27.81
CA SER A 309 13.54 -13.21 27.57
C SER A 309 12.49 -12.17 27.14
N ILE A 310 11.57 -12.56 26.27
CA ILE A 310 10.44 -11.71 25.82
C ILE A 310 9.61 -11.21 27.02
N GLY A 311 9.43 -12.05 28.04
CA GLY A 311 8.77 -11.67 29.29
C GLY A 311 9.50 -10.55 30.04
N SER A 312 10.83 -10.65 30.16
CA SER A 312 11.62 -9.60 30.84
C SER A 312 11.68 -8.31 30.02
N LEU A 313 11.78 -8.38 28.70
CA LEU A 313 11.68 -7.20 27.84
C LEU A 313 10.33 -6.50 28.01
N ARG A 314 9.24 -7.26 27.96
CA ARG A 314 7.88 -6.73 28.11
C ARG A 314 7.63 -6.13 29.49
N ALA A 315 8.19 -6.71 30.56
CA ALA A 315 8.06 -6.16 31.90
C ALA A 315 8.84 -4.85 32.08
N ASN A 316 9.96 -4.68 31.37
CA ASN A 316 10.80 -3.49 31.44
C ASN A 316 10.40 -2.39 30.43
N ASN A 317 9.70 -2.76 29.36
CA ASN A 317 9.15 -1.82 28.40
C ASN A 317 7.81 -1.26 28.90
N PRO A 318 7.48 0.00 28.57
CA PRO A 318 6.20 0.59 28.91
C PRO A 318 5.05 -0.17 28.23
N PRO A 319 3.87 -0.29 28.88
CA PRO A 319 2.67 -0.74 28.21
C PRO A 319 2.38 0.08 26.96
N CYS A 320 1.90 -0.56 25.89
CA CYS A 320 1.68 0.07 24.59
C CYS A 320 0.83 1.35 24.65
N TYR A 321 -0.18 1.38 25.53
CA TYR A 321 -1.07 2.53 25.69
C TYR A 321 -0.37 3.78 26.23
N VAL A 322 0.84 3.66 26.79
CA VAL A 322 1.63 4.82 27.27
C VAL A 322 2.24 5.57 26.09
N ASN A 323 2.61 4.83 25.05
CA ASN A 323 3.40 5.33 23.93
C ASN A 323 2.60 5.48 22.63
N SER A 324 1.50 4.73 22.49
CA SER A 324 0.67 4.71 21.29
C SER A 324 -0.75 5.26 21.55
N PRO A 325 -1.14 6.35 20.88
CA PRO A 325 -2.52 6.84 20.87
C PRO A 325 -3.53 5.77 20.45
N ARG A 326 -3.19 4.98 19.42
CA ARG A 326 -4.00 3.85 18.95
C ARG A 326 -4.24 2.84 20.06
N CYS A 327 -3.19 2.32 20.69
CA CYS A 327 -3.32 1.36 21.80
C CYS A 327 -4.02 1.93 23.04
N ALA A 328 -3.94 3.24 23.26
CA ALA A 328 -4.65 3.93 24.33
C ALA A 328 -6.17 4.02 24.10
N SER A 329 -6.62 3.93 22.84
CA SER A 329 -8.02 4.07 22.43
C SER A 329 -8.74 2.74 22.17
N THR A 330 -8.01 1.65 21.94
CA THR A 330 -8.57 0.34 21.59
C THR A 330 -9.19 -0.36 22.80
N LYS A 331 -10.36 -0.99 22.60
CA LYS A 331 -11.13 -1.68 23.65
C LYS A 331 -10.35 -2.75 24.42
N TYR A 332 -9.62 -3.61 23.72
CA TYR A 332 -8.88 -4.72 24.32
C TYR A 332 -7.40 -4.38 24.58
N GLY A 333 -6.97 -3.17 24.22
CA GLY A 333 -5.57 -2.75 24.33
C GLY A 333 -4.65 -3.38 23.29
N CYS A 334 -3.37 -3.47 23.65
CA CYS A 334 -2.31 -4.01 22.80
C CYS A 334 -1.39 -4.94 23.59
N SER A 335 -0.65 -5.78 22.89
CA SER A 335 0.31 -6.73 23.45
C SER A 335 1.70 -6.60 22.80
N ARG A 336 2.70 -7.19 23.45
CA ARG A 336 4.08 -7.37 22.93
C ARG A 336 4.47 -8.83 23.02
N THR A 337 4.75 -9.43 21.87
CA THR A 337 4.95 -10.88 21.74
C THR A 337 6.34 -11.25 21.21
N LEU A 338 7.06 -10.32 20.57
CA LEU A 338 8.35 -10.57 19.91
C LEU A 338 9.54 -9.97 20.68
N LEU A 339 10.75 -10.43 20.40
CA LEU A 339 12.02 -9.84 20.86
C LEU A 339 12.18 -8.37 20.43
N ALA A 340 11.60 -7.99 19.29
CA ALA A 340 11.57 -6.61 18.81
C ALA A 340 10.58 -5.71 19.57
N GLN A 341 9.71 -6.28 20.42
CA GLN A 341 8.85 -5.53 21.34
C GLN A 341 7.95 -4.49 20.67
N VAL A 342 7.52 -4.76 19.43
CA VAL A 342 6.49 -3.97 18.76
C VAL A 342 5.12 -4.22 19.37
N CYS A 343 4.29 -3.19 19.38
CA CYS A 343 2.90 -3.31 19.82
C CYS A 343 2.02 -3.93 18.75
N GLN A 344 1.15 -4.85 19.16
CA GLN A 344 0.10 -5.41 18.32
C GLN A 344 -1.26 -5.10 18.94
N VAL A 345 -2.20 -4.60 18.13
CA VAL A 345 -3.57 -4.33 18.59
C VAL A 345 -4.30 -5.64 18.81
N CYS A 346 -4.94 -5.76 19.97
CA CYS A 346 -5.70 -6.94 20.34
C CYS A 346 -7.11 -6.92 19.76
N THR A 347 -7.55 -8.05 19.22
CA THR A 347 -8.89 -8.23 18.63
C THR A 347 -9.89 -8.89 19.58
N SER A 348 -9.43 -9.49 20.68
CA SER A 348 -10.24 -10.25 21.62
C SER A 348 -9.87 -9.99 23.07
N ALA A 349 -10.85 -10.10 23.98
CA ALA A 349 -10.64 -10.04 25.42
C ALA A 349 -9.96 -11.29 26.00
N ASN A 350 -9.91 -12.39 25.24
CA ASN A 350 -9.37 -13.67 25.71
C ASN A 350 -7.84 -13.75 25.59
N ASP A 351 -7.20 -12.79 24.93
CA ASP A 351 -5.75 -12.73 24.85
C ASP A 351 -5.19 -12.17 26.18
N THR A 352 -4.58 -13.07 26.96
CA THR A 352 -4.06 -12.79 28.29
C THR A 352 -2.85 -11.87 28.30
N LEU A 353 -2.24 -11.62 27.14
CA LEU A 353 -1.09 -10.72 27.00
C LEU A 353 -1.50 -9.28 26.67
N CYS A 354 -2.79 -9.05 26.44
CA CYS A 354 -3.33 -7.75 26.09
C CYS A 354 -3.47 -6.83 27.29
N VAL A 355 -2.97 -5.61 27.15
CA VAL A 355 -3.03 -4.59 28.20
C VAL A 355 -3.76 -3.36 27.67
N ALA A 356 -4.98 -3.17 28.15
CA ALA A 356 -5.78 -1.98 27.89
C ALA A 356 -5.40 -0.82 28.83
N LYS A 357 -5.60 0.42 28.36
CA LYS A 357 -5.43 1.61 29.19
C LYS A 357 -6.43 1.57 30.35
N PRO A 358 -5.99 1.77 31.61
CA PRO A 358 -6.92 1.83 32.73
C PRO A 358 -7.92 3.00 32.58
N PRO A 359 -9.20 2.85 32.99
CA PRO A 359 -10.24 3.85 32.77
C PRO A 359 -9.90 5.25 33.35
N ASN A 360 -9.22 5.27 34.51
CA ASN A 360 -8.88 6.50 35.23
C ASN A 360 -7.51 7.08 34.83
N THR A 361 -6.86 6.55 33.80
CA THR A 361 -5.56 7.05 33.32
C THR A 361 -5.76 8.03 32.18
N THR A 362 -5.42 9.30 32.41
CA THR A 362 -5.39 10.34 31.38
C THR A 362 -4.01 10.42 30.76
N ILE A 363 -3.94 10.32 29.43
CA ILE A 363 -2.70 10.46 28.65
C ILE A 363 -3.01 11.45 27.53
N MET A 364 -2.24 12.53 27.46
CA MET A 364 -2.37 13.54 26.42
C MET A 364 -1.19 13.41 25.46
N PHE A 365 -1.43 12.71 24.35
CA PHE A 365 -0.45 12.59 23.29
C PHE A 365 -0.26 13.93 22.56
N PRO A 366 0.93 14.16 21.97
CA PRO A 366 1.17 15.34 21.16
C PRO A 366 0.21 15.37 19.97
N SER A 367 -0.21 16.56 19.59
CA SER A 367 -0.98 16.81 18.37
C SER A 367 -0.22 17.79 17.48
N LEU A 368 -0.44 17.70 16.17
CA LEU A 368 0.11 18.67 15.23
C LEU A 368 -0.84 19.87 15.20
N GLU A 369 -0.39 21.04 15.66
CA GLU A 369 -1.12 22.28 15.44
C GLU A 369 -0.72 22.95 14.13
N LYS A 370 -1.70 23.52 13.45
CA LYS A 370 -1.47 24.39 12.29
C LYS A 370 -0.83 25.69 12.80
N ALA A 371 0.27 26.13 12.18
CA ALA A 371 0.83 27.44 12.51
C ALA A 371 -0.25 28.52 12.34
N SER A 372 -0.61 29.20 13.43
CA SER A 372 -1.48 30.38 13.34
C SER A 372 -0.70 31.50 12.70
N ALA A 373 -1.28 32.14 11.67
CA ALA A 373 -0.79 33.42 11.20
C ALA A 373 -0.79 34.43 12.36
N PRO A 374 0.18 35.37 12.42
CA PRO A 374 0.10 36.48 13.35
C PRO A 374 -1.20 37.28 13.12
N PRO A 375 -1.81 37.87 14.16
CA PRO A 375 -3.07 38.58 14.03
C PRO A 375 -2.93 39.73 13.04
N SER A 376 -3.71 39.69 11.96
CA SER A 376 -3.83 40.80 11.02
C SER A 376 -4.71 41.89 11.66
N THR A 377 -4.17 43.09 11.75
CA THR A 377 -4.86 44.30 12.20
C THR A 377 -6.05 44.60 11.28
N THR A 378 -7.21 44.75 11.90
CA THR A 378 -8.50 45.07 11.28
C THR A 378 -8.48 46.45 10.65
N ILE A 379 -8.81 46.55 9.36
CA ILE A 379 -9.30 47.80 8.74
C ILE A 379 -10.73 47.57 8.29
N THR A 380 -11.63 48.37 8.88
CA THR A 380 -13.08 48.38 8.73
C THR A 380 -13.48 48.92 7.35
N ALA A 381 -14.41 48.24 6.66
CA ALA A 381 -15.13 48.79 5.51
C ALA A 381 -16.65 48.80 5.79
N ALA A 382 -17.29 49.91 5.43
CA ALA A 382 -18.69 50.27 5.71
C ALA A 382 -19.70 49.68 4.69
N PRO A 383 -21.01 49.65 4.99
CA PRO A 383 -22.00 48.79 4.33
C PRO A 383 -22.72 49.45 3.14
N SER A 384 -23.32 48.64 2.26
CA SER A 384 -24.30 49.06 1.25
C SER A 384 -25.56 48.16 1.29
N PRO A 385 -26.75 48.67 0.89
CA PRO A 385 -28.05 48.17 1.34
C PRO A 385 -28.75 47.16 0.41
N ALA A 386 -29.86 46.62 0.94
CA ALA A 386 -30.69 45.49 0.50
C ALA A 386 -31.72 45.82 -0.63
N PRO A 387 -32.50 44.83 -1.15
CA PRO A 387 -33.03 44.77 -2.51
C PRO A 387 -34.47 45.30 -2.69
N THR A 388 -34.95 45.36 -3.94
CA THR A 388 -36.37 45.66 -4.26
C THR A 388 -36.88 44.82 -5.44
N GLU A 389 -38.17 44.49 -5.38
CA GLU A 389 -38.96 43.48 -6.08
C GLU A 389 -39.29 43.75 -7.57
N ALA A 390 -39.72 42.68 -8.26
CA ALA A 390 -40.30 42.65 -9.61
C ALA A 390 -41.79 43.08 -9.64
N PRO A 391 -42.38 43.30 -10.84
CA PRO A 391 -43.43 42.35 -11.28
C PRO A 391 -43.67 42.14 -12.81
N SER A 392 -44.05 40.89 -13.12
CA SER A 392 -45.10 40.32 -14.01
C SER A 392 -45.45 40.79 -15.45
N SER A 393 -45.53 39.78 -16.34
CA SER A 393 -46.67 39.35 -17.21
C SER A 393 -46.48 39.39 -18.73
N VAL A 394 -46.72 38.23 -19.39
CA VAL A 394 -46.96 38.10 -20.85
C VAL A 394 -48.09 37.07 -21.09
N SER A 395 -48.95 37.39 -22.05
CA SER A 395 -50.29 36.82 -22.35
C SER A 395 -50.30 35.53 -23.20
N THR A 396 -51.32 34.70 -22.95
CA THR A 396 -51.53 33.27 -23.30
C THR A 396 -51.98 32.98 -24.75
N GLY A 397 -51.60 33.78 -25.74
CA GLY A 397 -52.11 33.61 -27.12
C GLY A 397 -51.20 32.83 -28.11
N ALA A 398 -49.90 32.75 -27.84
CA ALA A 398 -48.91 32.32 -28.85
C ALA A 398 -48.34 30.90 -28.63
N ILE A 399 -48.71 30.21 -27.55
CA ILE A 399 -48.11 28.93 -27.14
C ILE A 399 -48.68 27.73 -27.91
N ILE A 400 -49.95 27.79 -28.35
CA ILE A 400 -50.64 26.63 -28.91
C ILE A 400 -50.16 26.29 -30.34
N GLY A 401 -49.75 27.29 -31.13
CA GLY A 401 -49.26 27.07 -32.50
C GLY A 401 -47.86 26.44 -32.58
N ILE A 402 -46.99 26.75 -31.61
CA ILE A 402 -45.60 26.28 -31.59
C ILE A 402 -45.52 24.81 -31.14
N VAL A 403 -46.37 24.42 -30.18
CA VAL A 403 -46.36 23.04 -29.63
C VAL A 403 -46.79 22.02 -30.69
N LEU A 404 -47.76 22.34 -31.54
CA LEU A 404 -48.25 21.41 -32.57
C LEU A 404 -47.24 21.22 -33.72
N GLY A 405 -46.50 22.27 -34.10
CA GLY A 405 -45.43 22.18 -35.09
C GLY A 405 -44.22 21.37 -34.61
N CYS A 406 -43.84 21.52 -33.35
CA CYS A 406 -42.71 20.79 -32.75
C CYS A 406 -42.97 19.28 -32.64
N LEU A 407 -44.21 18.86 -32.37
CA LEU A 407 -44.56 17.44 -32.25
C LEU A 407 -44.50 16.68 -33.60
N ALA A 408 -44.89 17.34 -34.71
CA ALA A 408 -44.80 16.74 -36.04
C ALA A 408 -43.32 16.60 -36.51
N ALA A 409 -42.49 17.60 -36.21
CA ALA A 409 -41.06 17.56 -36.51
C ALA A 409 -40.33 16.49 -35.67
N ALA A 410 -40.67 16.37 -34.39
CA ALA A 410 -40.11 15.34 -33.50
C ALA A 410 -40.47 13.92 -33.97
N GLY A 411 -41.69 13.70 -34.48
CA GLY A 411 -42.11 12.40 -35.03
C GLY A 411 -41.30 11.98 -36.27
N LEU A 412 -41.02 12.94 -37.18
CA LEU A 412 -40.23 12.68 -38.39
C LEU A 412 -38.74 12.44 -38.07
N VAL A 413 -38.18 13.18 -37.11
CA VAL A 413 -36.80 12.96 -36.61
C VAL A 413 -36.70 11.61 -35.91
N PHE A 414 -37.67 11.24 -35.07
CA PHE A 414 -37.71 9.94 -34.41
C PHE A 414 -37.78 8.78 -35.42
N TYR A 415 -38.58 8.91 -36.47
CA TYR A 415 -38.66 7.91 -37.54
C TYR A 415 -37.34 7.78 -38.32
N ALA A 416 -36.68 8.90 -38.64
CA ALA A 416 -35.40 8.90 -39.35
C ALA A 416 -34.23 8.35 -38.49
N VAL A 417 -34.20 8.68 -37.19
CA VAL A 417 -33.20 8.16 -36.23
C VAL A 417 -33.40 6.67 -36.01
N ARG A 418 -34.64 6.20 -35.85
CA ARG A 418 -34.91 4.76 -35.67
C ARG A 418 -34.51 3.94 -36.90
N ARG A 419 -34.74 4.46 -38.11
CA ARG A 419 -34.34 3.82 -39.38
C ARG A 419 -32.81 3.79 -39.56
N ARG A 420 -32.07 4.77 -39.02
CA ARG A 420 -30.59 4.79 -39.01
C ARG A 420 -30.00 3.89 -37.91
N GLN A 421 -30.64 3.77 -36.75
CA GLN A 421 -30.19 2.89 -35.66
C GLN A 421 -30.37 1.39 -35.97
N THR A 422 -31.37 1.02 -36.78
CA THR A 422 -31.56 -0.37 -37.22
C THR A 422 -30.64 -0.80 -38.37
N ALA A 423 -30.04 0.15 -39.12
CA ALA A 423 -29.21 -0.16 -40.29
C ALA A 423 -27.71 -0.33 -39.99
N GLY A 424 -27.26 -0.08 -38.74
CA GLY A 424 -25.83 -0.07 -38.36
C GLY A 424 -25.39 -1.12 -37.33
N ARG A 425 -26.28 -1.93 -36.77
CA ARG A 425 -25.90 -3.00 -35.83
C ARG A 425 -25.64 -4.30 -36.58
N ARG A 426 -24.36 -4.60 -36.86
CA ARG A 426 -23.97 -6.01 -37.00
C ARG A 426 -24.18 -6.68 -35.63
N PRO A 427 -24.97 -7.75 -35.52
CA PRO A 427 -25.10 -8.48 -34.27
C PRO A 427 -23.73 -9.05 -33.89
N SER A 428 -23.35 -8.87 -32.63
CA SER A 428 -22.20 -9.58 -32.04
C SER A 428 -22.44 -11.08 -32.18
N LYS A 429 -21.44 -11.82 -32.68
CA LYS A 429 -21.47 -13.29 -32.83
C LYS A 429 -21.49 -14.04 -31.48
N TRP A 430 -21.38 -13.32 -30.37
CA TRP A 430 -21.30 -13.88 -29.02
C TRP A 430 -22.68 -13.91 -28.35
N SER A 431 -23.54 -14.86 -28.78
CA SER A 431 -24.72 -15.27 -28.01
C SER A 431 -24.29 -16.27 -26.95
N ILE A 432 -24.35 -15.87 -25.68
CA ILE A 432 -24.33 -16.82 -24.56
C ILE A 432 -25.60 -17.68 -24.72
N ARG A 433 -25.51 -18.99 -24.52
CA ARG A 433 -26.69 -19.86 -24.37
C ARG A 433 -27.59 -19.22 -23.32
N GLU A 434 -28.79 -18.76 -23.70
CA GLU A 434 -29.84 -18.35 -22.76
C GLU A 434 -30.22 -19.55 -21.88
N THR A 435 -29.46 -19.75 -20.82
CA THR A 435 -29.88 -20.56 -19.68
C THR A 435 -30.20 -19.54 -18.62
N THR A 436 -31.47 -19.42 -18.25
CA THR A 436 -31.96 -18.56 -17.18
C THR A 436 -31.25 -18.94 -15.87
N MET A 437 -30.08 -18.36 -15.62
CA MET A 437 -29.44 -18.42 -14.32
C MET A 437 -30.24 -17.53 -13.39
N ASP A 438 -30.81 -18.13 -12.36
CA ASP A 438 -31.46 -17.44 -11.25
C ASP A 438 -30.39 -16.65 -10.48
N THR A 439 -30.10 -15.44 -10.95
CA THR A 439 -29.06 -14.53 -10.44
C THR A 439 -29.20 -14.23 -8.95
N THR A 440 -30.41 -14.36 -8.40
CA THR A 440 -30.68 -14.13 -6.97
C THR A 440 -30.09 -15.21 -6.07
N LYS A 441 -30.09 -16.48 -6.50
CA LYS A 441 -29.49 -17.58 -5.72
C LYS A 441 -27.96 -17.64 -5.83
N PHE A 442 -27.39 -17.14 -6.93
CA PHE A 442 -25.95 -17.13 -7.17
C PHE A 442 -25.23 -16.03 -6.34
N VAL A 443 -25.89 -14.89 -6.13
CA VAL A 443 -25.38 -13.79 -5.30
C VAL A 443 -25.48 -14.10 -3.80
N ASP A 444 -26.56 -14.76 -3.35
CA ASP A 444 -26.74 -15.13 -1.94
C ASP A 444 -25.73 -16.20 -1.44
N HIS A 445 -25.25 -17.09 -2.32
CA HIS A 445 -24.21 -18.07 -1.96
C HIS A 445 -22.79 -17.47 -1.87
N MET A 446 -22.58 -16.27 -2.43
CA MET A 446 -21.28 -15.60 -2.59
C MET A 446 -21.13 -14.33 -1.72
N ALA A 447 -22.19 -13.92 -1.00
CA ALA A 447 -22.18 -12.72 -0.14
C ALA A 447 -21.36 -12.89 1.16
N GLY A 448 -20.91 -14.11 1.48
CA GLY A 448 -19.82 -14.34 2.42
C GLY A 448 -18.50 -14.10 1.71
N GLY A 449 -17.71 -13.13 2.16
CA GLY A 449 -16.29 -13.06 1.78
C GLY A 449 -15.58 -14.38 2.11
N PRO A 450 -14.31 -14.56 1.68
CA PRO A 450 -13.57 -15.78 1.94
C PRO A 450 -13.67 -16.16 3.42
N THR A 451 -14.29 -17.29 3.73
CA THR A 451 -14.35 -17.82 5.10
C THR A 451 -12.99 -18.40 5.45
N ASP A 452 -12.54 -18.18 6.69
CA ASP A 452 -11.24 -18.61 7.24
C ASP A 452 -11.08 -20.15 7.37
N ASP A 453 -11.93 -20.94 6.73
CA ASP A 453 -11.93 -22.39 6.88
C ASP A 453 -11.01 -23.05 5.84
N ALA A 454 -10.11 -23.85 6.39
CA ALA A 454 -9.10 -24.61 5.68
C ALA A 454 -9.72 -25.64 4.72
N ASP A 455 -9.65 -25.36 3.43
CA ASP A 455 -9.56 -26.40 2.40
C ASP A 455 -8.59 -25.92 1.31
N ASP A 456 -7.60 -26.76 1.00
CA ASP A 456 -6.42 -26.48 0.17
C ASP A 456 -6.72 -26.46 -1.36
N ASP A 457 -7.99 -26.48 -1.77
CA ASP A 457 -8.39 -26.62 -3.16
C ASP A 457 -9.04 -25.35 -3.72
N VAL A 458 -8.59 -24.90 -4.89
CA VAL A 458 -9.14 -23.70 -5.57
C VAL A 458 -10.47 -24.08 -6.22
N ASN A 459 -11.56 -23.48 -5.76
CA ASN A 459 -12.88 -23.73 -6.34
C ASN A 459 -13.05 -22.95 -7.66
N LEU A 460 -12.97 -23.69 -8.78
CA LEU A 460 -13.25 -23.19 -10.13
C LEU A 460 -14.64 -23.61 -10.66
N GLU A 461 -15.51 -24.22 -9.85
CA GLU A 461 -16.82 -24.72 -10.30
C GLU A 461 -17.67 -23.60 -10.92
N GLY A 462 -17.60 -22.39 -10.34
CA GLY A 462 -18.25 -21.19 -10.88
C GLY A 462 -17.72 -20.72 -12.24
N LEU A 463 -16.52 -21.16 -12.65
CA LEU A 463 -15.89 -20.81 -13.93
C LEU A 463 -16.18 -21.80 -15.06
N GLU A 464 -16.66 -23.01 -14.78
CA GLU A 464 -16.86 -24.02 -15.83
C GLU A 464 -17.86 -23.54 -16.89
N LEU A 465 -18.86 -22.74 -16.48
CA LEU A 465 -19.83 -22.11 -17.39
C LEU A 465 -19.22 -20.97 -18.23
N LEU A 466 -18.07 -20.45 -17.83
CA LEU A 466 -17.30 -19.41 -18.51
C LEU A 466 -16.10 -19.99 -19.28
N ARG A 467 -15.94 -21.31 -19.35
CA ARG A 467 -14.76 -21.94 -19.94
C ARG A 467 -14.69 -21.73 -21.46
N LEU A 468 -13.57 -21.20 -21.91
CA LEU A 468 -13.26 -20.97 -23.31
C LEU A 468 -12.25 -22.00 -23.84
N ASP A 469 -12.34 -22.30 -25.13
CA ASP A 469 -11.37 -23.15 -25.83
C ASP A 469 -10.01 -22.44 -25.94
N ASN A 470 -9.01 -22.92 -25.18
CA ASN A 470 -7.67 -22.35 -25.13
C ASN A 470 -6.96 -22.36 -26.48
N SER A 471 -7.29 -23.30 -27.39
CA SER A 471 -6.65 -23.39 -28.71
C SER A 471 -6.98 -22.20 -29.63
N LYS A 472 -8.07 -21.48 -29.32
CA LYS A 472 -8.52 -20.30 -30.06
C LYS A 472 -7.93 -18.99 -29.54
N LEU A 473 -7.22 -19.02 -28.40
CA LEU A 473 -6.63 -17.86 -27.77
C LEU A 473 -5.19 -17.67 -28.25
N LEU A 474 -4.92 -16.52 -28.88
CA LEU A 474 -3.58 -16.06 -29.22
C LEU A 474 -3.24 -14.87 -28.33
N VAL A 475 -2.10 -14.92 -27.65
CA VAL A 475 -1.61 -13.85 -26.78
C VAL A 475 -0.43 -13.18 -27.47
N ASN A 476 -0.49 -11.87 -27.60
CA ASN A 476 0.50 -11.08 -28.33
C ASN A 476 1.43 -10.36 -27.34
N TYR A 477 1.31 -9.04 -27.21
CA TYR A 477 2.20 -8.20 -26.41
C TYR A 477 1.51 -7.69 -25.14
N LEU A 478 2.32 -7.42 -24.12
CA LEU A 478 1.88 -6.86 -22.84
C LEU A 478 1.36 -5.42 -23.05
N ILE A 479 0.19 -5.10 -22.51
CA ILE A 479 -0.42 -3.76 -22.55
C ILE A 479 -0.56 -3.11 -21.17
N GLY A 480 -0.49 -3.89 -20.10
CA GLY A 480 -0.50 -3.38 -18.72
C GLY A 480 0.11 -4.39 -17.76
N THR A 481 0.66 -3.93 -16.65
CA THR A 481 1.19 -4.80 -15.59
C THR A 481 0.81 -4.24 -14.22
N GLY A 482 0.26 -5.10 -13.37
CA GLY A 482 -0.03 -4.84 -11.97
C GLY A 482 0.91 -5.62 -11.05
N ALA A 483 0.62 -5.59 -9.75
CA ALA A 483 1.43 -6.27 -8.72
C ALA A 483 1.44 -7.81 -8.91
N PHE A 484 0.26 -8.40 -9.16
CA PHE A 484 0.05 -9.85 -9.20
C PHE A 484 -0.42 -10.37 -10.57
N SER A 485 -0.73 -9.49 -11.51
CA SER A 485 -1.22 -9.85 -12.85
C SER A 485 -0.64 -8.95 -13.94
N GLY A 486 -0.58 -9.48 -15.15
CA GLY A 486 -0.38 -8.72 -16.37
C GLY A 486 -1.65 -8.70 -17.22
N VAL A 487 -1.71 -7.74 -18.14
CA VAL A 487 -2.74 -7.67 -19.16
C VAL A 487 -2.04 -7.60 -20.51
N TRP A 488 -2.39 -8.51 -21.41
CA TRP A 488 -1.85 -8.62 -22.76
C TRP A 488 -2.92 -8.32 -23.79
N HIS A 489 -2.52 -7.74 -24.92
CA HIS A 489 -3.32 -7.76 -26.11
C HIS A 489 -3.29 -9.19 -26.69
N GLY A 490 -4.40 -9.67 -27.23
CA GLY A 490 -4.50 -10.95 -27.90
C GLY A 490 -5.61 -10.98 -28.94
N SER A 491 -5.87 -12.16 -29.47
CA SER A 491 -7.08 -12.45 -30.25
C SER A 491 -7.71 -13.75 -29.81
N TYR A 492 -9.03 -13.79 -29.72
CA TYR A 492 -9.80 -15.01 -29.52
C TYR A 492 -10.73 -15.22 -30.71
N ASP A 493 -10.60 -16.35 -31.41
CA ASP A 493 -11.37 -16.64 -32.64
C ASP A 493 -11.30 -15.49 -33.69
N ASN A 494 -10.09 -14.94 -33.84
CA ASN A 494 -9.76 -13.79 -34.70
C ASN A 494 -10.35 -12.42 -34.30
N GLU A 495 -11.02 -12.33 -33.14
CA GLU A 495 -11.48 -11.05 -32.59
C GLU A 495 -10.47 -10.51 -31.57
N PRO A 496 -10.17 -9.20 -31.56
CA PRO A 496 -9.23 -8.61 -30.62
C PRO A 496 -9.76 -8.68 -29.18
N VAL A 497 -8.91 -9.15 -28.27
CA VAL A 497 -9.23 -9.31 -26.84
C VAL A 497 -8.12 -8.77 -25.96
N ALA A 498 -8.48 -8.40 -24.74
CA ALA A 498 -7.52 -8.23 -23.66
C ALA A 498 -7.48 -9.53 -22.84
N VAL A 499 -6.28 -9.93 -22.45
CA VAL A 499 -6.00 -11.20 -21.80
C VAL A 499 -5.34 -10.88 -20.48
N LYS A 500 -6.06 -11.05 -19.37
CA LYS A 500 -5.51 -10.83 -18.02
C LYS A 500 -5.03 -12.17 -17.49
N LYS A 501 -3.76 -12.24 -17.10
CA LYS A 501 -3.15 -13.44 -16.51
C LYS A 501 -2.44 -13.08 -15.23
N LEU A 502 -2.44 -14.00 -14.30
CA LEU A 502 -1.61 -13.89 -13.11
C LEU A 502 -0.13 -13.97 -13.51
N HIS A 503 0.73 -13.25 -12.78
CA HIS A 503 2.17 -13.37 -12.99
C HIS A 503 2.62 -14.77 -12.53
N PRO A 504 3.25 -15.56 -13.40
CA PRO A 504 3.78 -16.86 -13.01
C PRO A 504 4.72 -16.69 -11.80
N ASN A 505 4.60 -17.56 -10.80
CA ASN A 505 5.45 -17.58 -9.61
C ASN A 505 5.36 -16.33 -8.71
N LYS A 506 4.26 -15.56 -8.78
CA LYS A 506 3.97 -14.43 -7.86
C LYS A 506 2.58 -14.50 -7.21
N VAL A 507 1.89 -15.62 -7.35
CA VAL A 507 0.49 -15.78 -6.94
C VAL A 507 0.31 -17.02 -6.07
N THR A 508 -0.50 -16.89 -5.02
CA THR A 508 -0.83 -17.97 -4.07
C THR A 508 -2.17 -18.59 -4.49
N HIS A 509 -2.58 -19.71 -3.87
CA HIS A 509 -3.92 -20.27 -4.11
C HIS A 509 -5.02 -19.26 -3.74
N ARG A 510 -4.77 -18.41 -2.73
CA ARG A 510 -5.63 -17.28 -2.37
C ARG A 510 -5.73 -16.24 -3.49
N HIS A 511 -4.60 -15.85 -4.11
CA HIS A 511 -4.61 -14.95 -5.27
C HIS A 511 -5.34 -15.57 -6.47
N ILE A 512 -5.16 -16.87 -6.72
CA ILE A 512 -5.85 -17.59 -7.79
C ILE A 512 -7.37 -17.66 -7.48
N GLN A 513 -7.75 -17.97 -6.25
CA GLN A 513 -9.16 -17.99 -5.82
C GLN A 513 -9.80 -16.60 -5.91
N ALA A 514 -9.08 -15.55 -5.49
CA ALA A 514 -9.53 -14.17 -5.63
C ALA A 514 -9.69 -13.79 -7.10
N PHE A 515 -8.77 -14.22 -7.97
CA PHE A 515 -8.89 -14.01 -9.41
C PHE A 515 -10.04 -14.81 -10.04
N ALA A 516 -10.25 -16.05 -9.62
CA ALA A 516 -11.40 -16.86 -10.04
C ALA A 516 -12.72 -16.22 -9.61
N TYR A 517 -12.78 -15.67 -8.39
CA TYR A 517 -13.92 -14.88 -7.92
C TYR A 517 -14.12 -13.61 -8.76
N GLU A 518 -13.05 -12.87 -9.05
CA GLU A 518 -13.10 -11.68 -9.92
C GLU A 518 -13.66 -12.03 -11.30
N ILE A 519 -13.18 -13.11 -11.93
CA ILE A 519 -13.66 -13.59 -13.23
C ILE A 519 -15.14 -13.97 -13.15
N SER A 520 -15.53 -14.72 -12.12
CA SER A 520 -16.92 -15.16 -11.92
C SER A 520 -17.85 -13.96 -11.77
N LEU A 521 -17.45 -13.00 -10.93
CA LEU A 521 -18.20 -11.77 -10.68
C LEU A 521 -18.31 -10.94 -11.96
N MET A 522 -17.20 -10.73 -12.68
CA MET A 522 -17.19 -9.98 -13.93
C MET A 522 -18.03 -10.66 -15.03
N GLY A 523 -17.97 -11.99 -15.12
CA GLY A 523 -18.77 -12.80 -16.04
C GLY A 523 -20.27 -12.76 -15.75
N SER A 524 -20.68 -12.42 -14.52
CA SER A 524 -22.08 -12.25 -14.15
C SER A 524 -22.70 -10.94 -14.66
N PHE A 525 -21.88 -9.98 -15.10
CA PHE A 525 -22.35 -8.68 -15.56
C PHE A 525 -22.55 -8.65 -17.08
N ASP A 526 -23.76 -8.32 -17.52
CA ASP A 526 -24.04 -7.84 -18.87
C ASP A 526 -24.45 -6.37 -18.80
N SER A 527 -23.49 -5.48 -19.08
CA SER A 527 -23.69 -4.03 -18.96
C SER A 527 -22.86 -3.28 -20.00
N PRO A 528 -23.42 -2.25 -20.65
CA PRO A 528 -22.64 -1.39 -21.56
C PRO A 528 -21.59 -0.54 -20.82
N TYR A 529 -21.61 -0.50 -19.49
CA TYR A 529 -20.73 0.32 -18.66
C TYR A 529 -19.63 -0.46 -17.93
N ILE A 530 -19.61 -1.79 -18.06
CA ILE A 530 -18.64 -2.69 -17.45
C ILE A 530 -17.90 -3.41 -18.57
N VAL A 531 -16.59 -3.58 -18.43
CA VAL A 531 -15.78 -4.38 -19.36
C VAL A 531 -16.31 -5.80 -19.35
N ARG A 532 -16.74 -6.28 -20.51
CA ARG A 532 -17.28 -7.62 -20.69
C ARG A 532 -16.17 -8.66 -20.55
N CYS A 533 -16.37 -9.58 -19.62
CA CYS A 533 -15.65 -10.85 -19.59
C CYS A 533 -16.30 -11.78 -20.63
N PHE A 534 -15.50 -12.29 -21.57
CA PHE A 534 -15.95 -13.33 -22.51
C PHE A 534 -15.89 -14.72 -21.89
N GLY A 535 -14.99 -14.90 -20.92
CA GLY A 535 -14.83 -16.13 -20.17
C GLY A 535 -13.40 -16.30 -19.69
N ALA A 536 -13.05 -17.53 -19.32
CA ALA A 536 -11.72 -17.87 -18.87
C ALA A 536 -11.18 -19.13 -19.55
N THR A 537 -9.86 -19.20 -19.67
CA THR A 537 -9.14 -20.40 -20.11
C THR A 537 -8.21 -20.84 -18.99
N TRP A 538 -8.09 -22.14 -18.76
CA TRP A 538 -7.08 -22.74 -17.89
C TRP A 538 -6.76 -24.14 -18.39
N THR A 539 -5.54 -24.60 -18.11
CA THR A 539 -5.09 -25.97 -18.35
C THR A 539 -5.29 -26.80 -17.08
N ASP A 540 -4.64 -27.96 -16.96
CA ASP A 540 -4.60 -28.70 -15.69
C ASP A 540 -3.84 -27.94 -14.59
N LYS A 541 -3.17 -26.83 -14.94
CA LYS A 541 -2.48 -25.94 -14.01
C LYS A 541 -3.34 -24.72 -13.69
N LEU A 542 -3.68 -24.57 -12.41
CA LEU A 542 -4.45 -23.43 -11.90
C LEU A 542 -3.75 -22.07 -12.13
N GLU A 543 -2.42 -22.07 -12.15
CA GLU A 543 -1.59 -20.89 -12.44
C GLU A 543 -1.74 -20.35 -13.87
N ASP A 544 -2.24 -21.18 -14.81
CA ASP A 544 -2.53 -20.76 -16.19
C ASP A 544 -3.91 -20.08 -16.32
N LEU A 545 -4.65 -19.93 -15.22
CA LEU A 545 -5.95 -19.27 -15.22
C LEU A 545 -5.84 -17.89 -15.85
N THR A 546 -6.60 -17.71 -16.92
CA THR A 546 -6.55 -16.56 -17.80
C THR A 546 -7.96 -16.03 -18.01
N CYS A 547 -8.17 -14.75 -17.74
CA CYS A 547 -9.40 -14.06 -18.06
C CYS A 547 -9.32 -13.48 -19.48
N VAL A 548 -10.31 -13.79 -20.32
CA VAL A 548 -10.46 -13.24 -21.66
C VAL A 548 -11.55 -12.20 -21.62
N MET A 549 -11.20 -10.96 -21.91
CA MET A 549 -12.07 -9.79 -21.78
C MET A 549 -12.04 -8.93 -23.04
N GLU A 550 -13.05 -8.08 -23.20
CA GLU A 550 -13.08 -7.18 -24.34
C GLU A 550 -11.87 -6.22 -24.33
N TYR A 551 -11.27 -6.03 -25.51
CA TYR A 551 -10.17 -5.08 -25.66
C TYR A 551 -10.68 -3.64 -25.76
N MET A 552 -10.07 -2.71 -25.03
CA MET A 552 -10.41 -1.27 -25.05
C MET A 552 -9.25 -0.48 -25.66
N ASP A 553 -9.51 0.22 -26.76
CA ASP A 553 -8.44 0.73 -27.65
C ASP A 553 -7.77 2.06 -27.24
N SER A 554 -8.30 2.75 -26.23
CA SER A 554 -7.91 4.13 -25.88
C SER A 554 -7.31 4.27 -24.48
N ALA A 555 -6.70 3.19 -23.95
CA ALA A 555 -6.07 3.11 -22.63
C ALA A 555 -7.01 3.43 -21.45
N ASP A 556 -6.46 3.55 -20.24
CA ASP A 556 -7.22 4.00 -19.06
C ASP A 556 -7.42 5.53 -19.04
N LEU A 557 -8.45 5.98 -18.33
CA LEU A 557 -8.82 7.40 -18.24
C LEU A 557 -7.66 8.24 -17.67
N ARG A 558 -6.84 7.72 -16.75
CA ARG A 558 -5.68 8.47 -16.24
C ARG A 558 -4.69 8.76 -17.36
N ALA A 559 -4.40 7.78 -18.21
CA ALA A 559 -3.54 7.95 -19.38
C ALA A 559 -4.14 8.91 -20.42
N VAL A 560 -5.46 8.91 -20.60
CA VAL A 560 -6.16 9.88 -21.46
C VAL A 560 -6.02 11.30 -20.92
N LEU A 561 -6.27 11.50 -19.62
CA LEU A 561 -6.16 12.80 -18.96
C LEU A 561 -4.73 13.32 -18.93
N ALA A 562 -3.72 12.45 -18.82
CA ALA A 562 -2.32 12.83 -18.86
C ALA A 562 -1.83 13.30 -20.25
N ARG A 563 -2.51 12.89 -21.34
CA ARG A 563 -2.18 13.27 -22.73
C ARG A 563 -3.01 14.44 -23.24
N THR A 564 -3.99 14.87 -22.47
CA THR A 564 -4.90 15.97 -22.81
C THR A 564 -4.81 17.07 -21.76
N THR A 565 -5.39 18.21 -22.06
CA THR A 565 -5.57 19.33 -21.13
C THR A 565 -7.06 19.61 -20.96
N PRO A 566 -7.47 20.32 -19.89
CA PRO A 566 -8.87 20.69 -19.71
C PRO A 566 -9.50 21.40 -20.91
N GLU A 567 -8.70 22.13 -21.69
CA GLU A 567 -9.12 22.85 -22.90
C GLU A 567 -9.28 21.93 -24.12
N THR A 568 -8.40 20.93 -24.26
CA THR A 568 -8.43 19.99 -25.40
C THR A 568 -9.43 18.85 -25.21
N LEU A 569 -9.86 18.58 -23.97
CA LEU A 569 -10.95 17.67 -23.65
C LEU A 569 -12.12 18.45 -23.00
N PRO A 570 -13.04 19.01 -23.80
CA PRO A 570 -14.13 19.84 -23.29
C PRO A 570 -15.15 19.04 -22.47
N TRP A 571 -15.89 19.73 -21.60
CA TRP A 571 -16.90 19.12 -20.72
C TRP A 571 -17.98 18.32 -21.45
N LYS A 572 -18.29 18.67 -22.70
CA LYS A 572 -19.19 17.87 -23.54
C LYS A 572 -18.73 16.41 -23.67
N ASN A 573 -17.43 16.18 -23.81
CA ASN A 573 -16.87 14.84 -23.91
C ASN A 573 -16.78 14.18 -22.53
N LYS A 574 -16.37 14.94 -21.51
CA LYS A 574 -16.30 14.48 -20.11
C LYS A 574 -17.65 14.05 -19.55
N LEU A 575 -18.74 14.69 -19.99
CA LEU A 575 -20.12 14.29 -19.66
C LEU A 575 -20.44 12.85 -20.10
N SER A 576 -19.93 12.42 -21.24
CA SER A 576 -20.06 11.03 -21.69
C SER A 576 -19.32 10.08 -20.74
N PHE A 577 -18.11 10.46 -20.29
CA PHE A 577 -17.35 9.69 -19.30
C PHE A 577 -18.10 9.61 -17.97
N MET A 578 -18.61 10.72 -17.46
CA MET A 578 -19.39 10.76 -16.21
C MET A 578 -20.64 9.87 -16.28
N THR A 579 -21.35 9.91 -17.41
CA THR A 579 -22.54 9.07 -17.64
C THR A 579 -22.19 7.58 -17.59
N HIS A 580 -21.07 7.19 -18.20
CA HIS A 580 -20.61 5.81 -18.20
C HIS A 580 -20.10 5.36 -16.83
N MET A 581 -19.31 6.20 -16.16
CA MET A 581 -18.80 5.97 -14.81
C MET A 581 -19.93 5.68 -13.82
N ILE A 582 -20.96 6.55 -13.80
CA ILE A 582 -22.08 6.37 -12.88
C ILE A 582 -23.00 5.23 -13.30
N GLY A 583 -23.12 4.95 -14.60
CA GLY A 583 -23.82 3.78 -15.10
C GLY A 583 -23.18 2.47 -14.61
N GLY A 584 -21.84 2.42 -14.57
CA GLY A 584 -21.07 1.31 -14.02
C GLY A 584 -21.31 1.13 -12.52
N LEU A 585 -21.11 2.18 -11.72
CA LEU A 585 -21.35 2.13 -10.28
C LEU A 585 -22.82 1.81 -9.93
N GLY A 586 -23.78 2.41 -10.63
CA GLY A 586 -25.20 2.11 -10.44
C GLY A 586 -25.53 0.65 -10.74
N HIS A 587 -24.91 0.05 -11.76
CA HIS A 587 -25.11 -1.37 -12.06
C HIS A 587 -24.60 -2.30 -10.94
N LEU A 588 -23.46 -1.97 -10.32
CA LEU A 588 -22.89 -2.69 -9.19
C LEU A 588 -23.70 -2.49 -7.91
N HIS A 589 -24.01 -1.24 -7.56
CA HIS A 589 -24.70 -0.87 -6.33
C HIS A 589 -26.12 -1.44 -6.29
N ALA A 590 -26.81 -1.53 -7.42
CA ALA A 590 -28.11 -2.20 -7.53
C ALA A 590 -28.07 -3.70 -7.18
N ARG A 591 -26.90 -4.33 -7.20
CA ARG A 591 -26.64 -5.72 -6.82
C ARG A 591 -25.90 -5.84 -5.48
N ASN A 592 -25.81 -4.74 -4.72
CA ASN A 592 -25.07 -4.67 -3.46
C ASN A 592 -23.57 -5.01 -3.59
N VAL A 593 -22.98 -4.78 -4.77
CA VAL A 593 -21.54 -4.96 -5.02
C VAL A 593 -20.82 -3.63 -4.82
N ILE A 594 -19.77 -3.62 -3.99
CA ILE A 594 -18.89 -2.46 -3.78
C ILE A 594 -17.63 -2.65 -4.61
N HIS A 595 -17.24 -1.64 -5.39
CA HIS A 595 -16.04 -1.70 -6.23
C HIS A 595 -14.75 -1.68 -5.41
N ARG A 596 -14.69 -0.82 -4.38
CA ARG A 596 -13.56 -0.62 -3.43
C ARG A 596 -12.30 0.02 -4.00
N ASP A 597 -12.04 -0.16 -5.29
CA ASP A 597 -10.90 0.46 -6.00
C ASP A 597 -11.33 1.35 -7.18
N PHE A 598 -12.37 2.17 -7.01
CA PHE A 598 -12.86 3.03 -8.10
C PHE A 598 -11.90 4.21 -8.32
N LYS A 599 -11.27 4.31 -9.49
CA LYS A 599 -10.33 5.40 -9.85
C LYS A 599 -10.11 5.49 -11.35
N SER A 600 -9.55 6.61 -11.83
CA SER A 600 -9.26 6.82 -13.26
C SER A 600 -8.39 5.75 -13.94
N ARG A 601 -7.57 5.00 -13.18
CA ARG A 601 -6.77 3.88 -13.72
C ARG A 601 -7.60 2.61 -14.00
N ASN A 602 -8.74 2.46 -13.35
CA ASN A 602 -9.64 1.31 -13.50
C ASN A 602 -10.85 1.65 -14.40
N LEU A 603 -10.76 2.75 -15.16
CA LEU A 603 -11.75 3.18 -16.15
C LEU A 603 -11.11 3.12 -17.53
N LEU A 604 -11.45 2.12 -18.33
CA LEU A 604 -10.91 1.96 -19.68
C LEU A 604 -11.73 2.74 -20.70
N VAL A 605 -11.05 3.39 -21.63
CA VAL A 605 -11.67 4.21 -22.68
C VAL A 605 -11.54 3.48 -24.01
N ASP A 606 -12.57 3.59 -24.83
CA ASP A 606 -12.59 3.08 -26.20
C ASP A 606 -13.21 4.09 -27.15
N SER A 607 -12.66 4.15 -28.37
CA SER A 607 -13.04 5.09 -29.41
C SER A 607 -14.48 4.94 -29.91
N ARG A 608 -15.10 3.77 -29.70
CA ARG A 608 -16.46 3.44 -30.17
C ARG A 608 -17.40 3.04 -29.04
N LYS A 609 -16.88 2.32 -28.04
CA LYS A 609 -17.65 1.74 -26.94
C LYS A 609 -17.79 2.69 -25.76
N GLY A 610 -17.03 3.80 -25.76
CA GLY A 610 -16.99 4.76 -24.67
C GLY A 610 -16.17 4.25 -23.49
N LEU A 611 -16.45 4.79 -22.31
CA LEU A 611 -15.75 4.43 -21.08
C LEU A 611 -16.41 3.21 -20.41
N LYS A 612 -15.63 2.28 -19.87
CA LYS A 612 -16.11 1.14 -19.10
C LYS A 612 -15.27 0.90 -17.85
N LEU A 613 -15.93 0.43 -16.80
CA LEU A 613 -15.31 0.07 -15.53
C LEU A 613 -14.67 -1.33 -15.61
N THR A 614 -13.52 -1.52 -14.97
CA THR A 614 -12.77 -2.79 -14.91
C THR A 614 -12.19 -3.01 -13.50
N ASP A 615 -11.58 -4.17 -13.26
CA ASP A 615 -10.82 -4.51 -12.05
C ASP A 615 -11.67 -4.43 -10.77
N PHE A 616 -12.71 -5.28 -10.72
CA PHE A 616 -13.63 -5.39 -9.60
C PHE A 616 -13.15 -6.44 -8.61
N GLY A 617 -13.44 -6.26 -7.32
CA GLY A 617 -13.27 -7.35 -6.35
C GLY A 617 -11.92 -7.38 -5.64
N SER A 618 -11.26 -6.23 -5.45
CA SER A 618 -10.16 -6.15 -4.48
C SER A 618 -10.62 -6.66 -3.12
N SER A 619 -9.94 -7.67 -2.59
CA SER A 619 -10.17 -8.15 -1.23
C SER A 619 -9.75 -7.05 -0.24
N ARG A 620 -10.23 -7.13 1.02
CA ARG A 620 -9.78 -6.20 2.07
C ARG A 620 -8.25 -6.21 2.21
N GLU A 621 -7.64 -7.35 2.00
CA GLU A 621 -6.19 -7.57 2.11
C GLU A 621 -5.40 -7.00 0.93
N ASP A 622 -5.92 -7.04 -0.30
CA ASP A 622 -5.23 -6.42 -1.45
C ASP A 622 -5.11 -4.90 -1.27
N ILE A 623 -6.11 -4.30 -0.61
CA ILE A 623 -6.13 -2.88 -0.26
C ILE A 623 -5.17 -2.61 0.89
N GLU A 624 -5.16 -3.43 1.95
CA GLU A 624 -4.21 -3.30 3.06
C GLU A 624 -2.75 -3.55 2.62
N ALA A 625 -2.52 -4.46 1.68
CA ALA A 625 -1.22 -4.74 1.07
C ALA A 625 -0.76 -3.57 0.17
N THR A 626 -1.65 -2.99 -0.65
CA THR A 626 -1.30 -1.78 -1.42
C THR A 626 -1.09 -0.55 -0.53
N MET A 627 -1.76 -0.47 0.63
CA MET A 627 -1.50 0.53 1.67
C MET A 627 -0.12 0.37 2.33
N THR A 628 0.33 -0.87 2.57
CA THR A 628 1.66 -1.14 3.18
C THR A 628 2.82 -1.05 2.20
N VAL A 629 2.58 -1.23 0.89
CA VAL A 629 3.63 -1.19 -0.15
C VAL A 629 3.79 0.21 -0.77
N GLY A 630 2.99 1.20 -0.37
CA GLY A 630 3.12 2.58 -0.85
C GLY A 630 2.79 2.77 -2.34
N VAL A 631 2.12 1.79 -2.97
CA VAL A 631 1.78 1.84 -4.39
C VAL A 631 0.38 2.45 -4.57
N GLY A 632 0.34 3.80 -4.52
CA GLY A 632 -0.40 4.61 -5.50
C GLY A 632 -1.93 4.65 -5.54
N THR A 633 -2.68 4.35 -4.47
CA THR A 633 -4.17 4.32 -4.54
C THR A 633 -4.94 5.15 -3.48
N PHE A 634 -4.26 5.72 -2.48
CA PHE A 634 -4.94 6.37 -1.34
C PHE A 634 -5.64 7.71 -1.65
N ARG A 635 -5.31 8.39 -2.76
CA ARG A 635 -5.88 9.72 -3.10
C ARG A 635 -7.39 9.69 -3.44
N TRP A 636 -7.96 8.51 -3.70
CA TRP A 636 -9.38 8.31 -3.95
C TRP A 636 -10.11 7.71 -2.75
N MET A 637 -9.40 7.32 -1.69
CA MET A 637 -10.01 6.65 -0.55
C MET A 637 -10.82 7.62 0.29
N ALA A 638 -12.00 7.16 0.71
CA ALA A 638 -12.87 7.91 1.59
C ALA A 638 -12.28 8.04 3.01
N PRO A 639 -12.59 9.11 3.76
CA PRO A 639 -12.06 9.32 5.10
C PRO A 639 -12.34 8.15 6.05
N GLU A 640 -13.55 7.60 6.01
CA GLU A 640 -13.94 6.46 6.84
C GLU A 640 -13.14 5.20 6.50
N VAL A 641 -12.77 5.02 5.24
CA VAL A 641 -11.93 3.92 4.75
C VAL A 641 -10.50 4.09 5.26
N ILE A 642 -9.93 5.30 5.16
CA ILE A 642 -8.60 5.62 5.68
C ILE A 642 -8.52 5.39 7.20
N GLN A 643 -9.61 5.68 7.92
CA GLN A 643 -9.74 5.46 9.36
C GLN A 643 -9.98 3.99 9.75
N GLY A 644 -10.18 3.09 8.78
CA GLY A 644 -10.41 1.66 9.02
C GLY A 644 -11.84 1.27 9.43
N HIS A 645 -12.83 2.12 9.14
CA HIS A 645 -14.25 1.75 9.28
C HIS A 645 -14.70 0.79 8.17
N GLN A 646 -15.90 0.23 8.30
CA GLN A 646 -16.43 -0.68 7.28
C GLN A 646 -16.74 0.06 5.96
N TYR A 647 -16.39 -0.59 4.85
CA TYR A 647 -16.70 -0.12 3.50
C TYR A 647 -18.20 -0.23 3.21
N SER A 648 -18.74 0.82 2.60
CA SER A 648 -20.10 0.83 2.04
C SER A 648 -20.07 1.31 0.60
N VAL A 649 -21.19 1.21 -0.11
CA VAL A 649 -21.35 1.79 -1.46
C VAL A 649 -21.06 3.30 -1.49
N ALA A 650 -21.21 4.00 -0.36
CA ALA A 650 -20.89 5.41 -0.23
C ALA A 650 -19.38 5.70 -0.35
N ALA A 651 -18.51 4.72 -0.08
CA ALA A 651 -17.07 4.86 -0.31
C ALA A 651 -16.75 4.94 -1.81
N ASP A 652 -17.42 4.14 -2.66
CA ASP A 652 -17.26 4.25 -4.12
C ASP A 652 -17.76 5.61 -4.64
N ILE A 653 -18.81 6.17 -4.03
CA ILE A 653 -19.31 7.52 -4.36
C ILE A 653 -18.26 8.59 -4.04
N TYR A 654 -17.55 8.45 -2.92
CA TYR A 654 -16.42 9.34 -2.61
C TYR A 654 -15.34 9.26 -3.69
N SER A 655 -14.94 8.04 -4.04
CA SER A 655 -13.94 7.80 -5.09
C SER A 655 -14.38 8.33 -6.46
N PHE A 656 -15.68 8.24 -6.77
CA PHE A 656 -16.28 8.87 -7.94
C PHE A 656 -16.11 10.40 -7.90
N GLY A 657 -16.39 11.03 -6.76
CA GLY A 657 -16.14 12.45 -6.54
C GLY A 657 -14.68 12.86 -6.77
N MET A 658 -13.73 12.06 -6.29
CA MET A 658 -12.29 12.28 -6.57
C MET A 658 -11.95 12.11 -8.05
N THR A 659 -12.61 11.20 -8.75
CA THR A 659 -12.42 11.05 -10.19
C THR A 659 -13.01 12.23 -10.98
N LEU A 660 -14.07 12.89 -10.48
CA LEU A 660 -14.56 14.14 -11.07
C LEU A 660 -13.54 15.29 -10.94
N VAL A 661 -12.79 15.33 -9.83
CA VAL A 661 -11.67 16.27 -9.66
C VAL A 661 -10.58 16.01 -10.71
N GLU A 662 -10.29 14.76 -11.04
CA GLU A 662 -9.35 14.43 -12.11
C GLU A 662 -9.88 14.83 -13.48
N LEU A 663 -11.17 14.60 -13.77
CA LEU A 663 -11.79 15.04 -15.02
C LEU A 663 -11.70 16.56 -15.19
N ASP A 664 -11.85 17.31 -14.10
CA ASP A 664 -11.70 18.76 -14.12
C ASP A 664 -10.24 19.16 -14.32
N THR A 665 -9.34 18.72 -13.43
CA THR A 665 -7.97 19.24 -13.34
C THR A 665 -6.96 18.55 -14.25
N HIS A 666 -7.29 17.37 -14.79
CA HIS A 666 -6.41 16.44 -15.50
C HIS A 666 -5.19 15.95 -14.69
N LYS A 667 -5.15 16.29 -13.40
CA LYS A 667 -4.09 15.98 -12.45
C LYS A 667 -4.60 14.95 -11.45
N LEU A 668 -3.67 14.32 -10.73
CA LEU A 668 -4.06 13.45 -9.62
C LEU A 668 -4.79 14.29 -8.55
N PRO A 669 -5.79 13.75 -7.83
CA PRO A 669 -6.45 14.47 -6.76
C PRO A 669 -5.40 14.95 -5.76
N TYR A 670 -5.49 16.19 -5.29
CA TYR A 670 -4.54 16.82 -4.36
C TYR A 670 -3.10 17.02 -4.88
N GLN A 671 -2.81 16.83 -6.18
CA GLN A 671 -1.43 16.88 -6.70
C GLN A 671 -0.72 18.23 -6.47
N ASN A 672 -1.45 19.35 -6.59
CA ASN A 672 -0.86 20.68 -6.35
C ASN A 672 -1.23 21.23 -4.98
N MET A 673 -1.75 20.38 -4.08
CA MET A 673 -2.18 20.86 -2.78
C MET A 673 -0.97 21.35 -2.01
N LYS A 674 -1.04 22.59 -1.57
CA LYS A 674 0.00 23.22 -0.78
C LYS A 674 -0.44 23.31 0.67
N ASN A 675 0.48 23.09 1.58
CA ASN A 675 0.23 23.35 2.99
C ASN A 675 0.02 24.87 3.17
N PRO A 676 -1.13 25.33 3.70
CA PRO A 676 -1.40 26.76 3.85
C PRO A 676 -0.39 27.50 4.75
N ALA A 677 0.29 26.80 5.65
CA ALA A 677 1.29 27.38 6.54
C ALA A 677 2.65 27.56 5.87
N THR A 678 3.00 26.73 4.88
CA THR A 678 4.36 26.71 4.29
C THR A 678 4.38 27.16 2.83
N GLY A 679 3.24 27.09 2.12
CA GLY A 679 3.14 27.43 0.69
C GLY A 679 3.74 26.38 -0.26
N LEU A 680 4.17 25.24 0.29
CA LEU A 680 4.86 24.17 -0.42
C LEU A 680 3.97 22.90 -0.51
N LEU A 681 4.34 21.92 -1.36
CA LEU A 681 3.44 20.82 -1.76
C LEU A 681 3.30 19.75 -0.68
N MET A 682 2.06 19.33 -0.41
CA MET A 682 1.80 18.26 0.54
C MET A 682 2.24 16.90 -0.01
N THR A 683 2.91 16.12 0.83
CA THR A 683 3.27 14.72 0.53
C THR A 683 2.02 13.84 0.49
N ASP A 684 2.13 12.69 -0.19
CA ASP A 684 1.09 11.67 -0.24
C ASP A 684 0.53 11.31 1.15
N THR A 685 1.41 11.03 2.10
CA THR A 685 1.06 10.72 3.50
C THR A 685 0.34 11.89 4.20
N SER A 686 0.82 13.12 4.00
CA SER A 686 0.17 14.31 4.57
C SER A 686 -1.24 14.51 4.02
N ILE A 687 -1.45 14.20 2.74
CA ILE A 687 -2.76 14.25 2.09
C ILE A 687 -3.67 13.19 2.69
N VAL A 688 -3.22 11.93 2.82
CA VAL A 688 -4.03 10.85 3.41
C VAL A 688 -4.48 11.20 4.83
N LEU A 689 -3.56 11.68 5.66
CA LEU A 689 -3.89 12.07 7.04
C LEU A 689 -4.89 13.22 7.06
N ALA A 690 -4.66 14.27 6.28
CA ALA A 690 -5.52 15.44 6.25
C ALA A 690 -6.91 15.11 5.66
N VAL A 691 -7.00 14.21 4.68
CA VAL A 691 -8.28 13.68 4.18
C VAL A 691 -8.98 12.86 5.26
N GLY A 692 -8.26 11.96 5.92
CA GLY A 692 -8.79 11.16 7.03
C GLY A 692 -9.34 12.02 8.16
N GLN A 693 -8.78 13.21 8.40
CA GLN A 693 -9.27 14.17 9.40
C GLN A 693 -10.35 15.12 8.87
N GLY A 694 -10.69 15.06 7.57
CA GLY A 694 -11.58 16.03 6.92
C GLY A 694 -11.01 17.46 6.85
N ALA A 695 -9.69 17.61 7.00
CA ALA A 695 -9.00 18.89 7.12
C ALA A 695 -8.71 19.58 5.78
N ILE A 696 -8.78 18.83 4.67
CA ILE A 696 -8.53 19.35 3.32
C ILE A 696 -9.60 18.90 2.34
N GLN A 697 -9.82 19.71 1.31
CA GLN A 697 -10.69 19.42 0.18
C GLN A 697 -9.92 19.63 -1.13
N PRO A 698 -10.21 18.84 -2.19
CA PRO A 698 -9.52 18.95 -3.46
C PRO A 698 -9.77 20.33 -4.09
N THR A 699 -8.80 20.76 -4.89
CA THR A 699 -8.91 22.00 -5.66
C THR A 699 -9.54 21.72 -7.02
N PHE A 700 -10.45 22.60 -7.44
CA PHE A 700 -11.04 22.61 -8.78
C PHE A 700 -10.44 23.75 -9.62
N SER A 701 -10.45 23.59 -10.94
CA SER A 701 -10.08 24.63 -11.88
C SER A 701 -11.14 25.74 -11.95
N ASP A 702 -10.74 26.92 -12.43
CA ASP A 702 -11.67 28.05 -12.61
C ASP A 702 -12.69 27.80 -13.74
N ILE A 703 -12.39 26.87 -14.63
CA ILE A 703 -13.26 26.49 -15.77
C ILE A 703 -14.18 25.31 -15.43
N CYS A 704 -14.16 24.80 -14.20
CA CYS A 704 -15.07 23.75 -13.73
C CYS A 704 -16.50 24.29 -13.61
N PRO A 705 -17.50 23.71 -14.33
CA PRO A 705 -18.89 24.10 -14.20
C PRO A 705 -19.38 23.96 -12.76
N ASP A 706 -20.12 24.95 -12.28
CA ASP A 706 -20.56 25.01 -10.88
C ASP A 706 -21.36 23.80 -10.44
N TRP A 707 -22.18 23.24 -11.34
CA TRP A 707 -22.97 22.05 -11.03
C TRP A 707 -22.09 20.80 -10.84
N ILE A 708 -20.96 20.71 -11.55
CA ILE A 708 -19.99 19.60 -11.41
C ILE A 708 -19.18 19.76 -10.14
N ARG A 709 -18.71 20.98 -9.86
CA ARG A 709 -18.07 21.31 -8.59
C ARG A 709 -18.97 20.95 -7.40
N THR A 710 -20.24 21.36 -7.46
CA THR A 710 -21.25 21.06 -6.44
C THR A 710 -21.45 19.55 -6.27
N LEU A 711 -21.63 18.83 -7.38
CA LEU A 711 -21.79 17.38 -7.37
C LEU A 711 -20.57 16.67 -6.77
N ALA A 712 -19.36 17.05 -7.20
CA ALA A 712 -18.12 16.48 -6.70
C ALA A 712 -17.97 16.72 -5.19
N LEU A 713 -18.25 17.93 -4.71
CA LEU A 713 -18.23 18.28 -3.28
C LEU A 713 -19.25 17.48 -2.45
N GLN A 714 -20.44 17.22 -3.00
CA GLN A 714 -21.43 16.35 -2.36
C GLN A 714 -20.95 14.89 -2.28
N CYS A 715 -20.34 14.38 -3.35
CA CYS A 715 -19.78 13.03 -3.40
C CYS A 715 -18.64 12.83 -2.39
N ILE A 716 -17.78 13.84 -2.19
CA ILE A 716 -16.63 13.75 -1.28
C ILE A 716 -16.91 14.24 0.15
N ALA A 717 -18.18 14.32 0.54
CA ALA A 717 -18.56 14.70 1.88
C ALA A 717 -17.93 13.77 2.92
N VAL A 718 -17.44 14.34 4.04
CA VAL A 718 -16.78 13.56 5.11
C VAL A 718 -17.73 12.53 5.71
N ASN A 719 -18.98 12.92 5.96
CA ASN A 719 -20.02 12.00 6.42
C ASN A 719 -20.54 11.16 5.22
N PRO A 720 -20.41 9.82 5.24
CA PRO A 720 -20.89 8.98 4.14
C PRO A 720 -22.41 9.03 3.93
N GLU A 721 -23.20 9.26 4.97
CA GLU A 721 -24.67 9.21 4.92
C GLU A 721 -25.31 10.36 4.12
N ILE A 722 -24.57 11.44 3.90
CA ILE A 722 -25.06 12.61 3.14
C ILE A 722 -24.59 12.60 1.68
N ARG A 723 -23.79 11.61 1.28
CA ARG A 723 -23.35 11.46 -0.11
C ARG A 723 -24.53 11.01 -0.97
N PRO A 724 -24.68 11.52 -2.20
CA PRO A 724 -25.75 11.11 -3.08
C PRO A 724 -25.58 9.66 -3.54
N THR A 725 -26.68 8.96 -3.77
CA THR A 725 -26.64 7.60 -4.34
C THR A 725 -26.29 7.66 -5.83
N ALA A 726 -25.83 6.53 -6.40
CA ALA A 726 -25.53 6.45 -7.82
C ALA A 726 -26.73 6.84 -8.70
N ASP A 727 -27.95 6.50 -8.27
CA ASP A 727 -29.18 6.85 -8.97
C ASP A 727 -29.48 8.36 -8.95
N GLN A 728 -29.24 9.03 -7.81
CA GLN A 728 -29.39 10.48 -7.69
C GLN A 728 -28.37 11.20 -8.59
N ILE A 729 -27.12 10.75 -8.59
CA ILE A 729 -26.06 11.30 -9.45
C ILE A 729 -26.43 11.11 -10.93
N ARG A 730 -26.95 9.93 -11.31
CA ARG A 730 -27.40 9.66 -12.68
C ARG A 730 -28.48 10.63 -13.14
N GLN A 731 -29.48 10.92 -12.29
CA GLN A 731 -30.54 11.89 -12.61
C GLN A 731 -29.97 13.30 -12.81
N ILE A 732 -29.04 13.71 -11.94
CA ILE A 732 -28.35 15.01 -12.06
C ILE A 732 -27.62 15.09 -13.41
N ILE A 733 -26.79 14.10 -13.75
CA ILE A 733 -26.03 14.09 -15.01
C ILE A 733 -26.96 14.07 -16.23
N GLN A 734 -28.02 13.26 -16.22
CA GLN A 734 -28.95 13.17 -17.34
C GLN A 734 -29.65 14.51 -17.62
N SER A 735 -30.08 15.22 -16.56
CA SER A 735 -30.68 16.55 -16.72
C SER A 735 -29.73 17.57 -17.36
N GLN A 736 -28.41 17.42 -17.14
CA GLN A 736 -27.40 18.28 -17.76
C GLN A 736 -27.13 17.88 -19.21
N VAL A 737 -27.06 16.59 -19.51
CA VAL A 737 -26.91 16.08 -20.89
C VAL A 737 -28.05 16.60 -21.79
N GLU A 738 -29.28 16.63 -21.28
CA GLU A 738 -30.42 17.18 -22.01
C GLU A 738 -30.26 18.68 -22.30
N ARG A 739 -29.76 19.46 -21.32
CA ARG A 739 -29.47 20.89 -21.51
C ARG A 739 -28.33 21.17 -22.49
N TYR A 740 -27.32 20.29 -22.57
CA TYR A 740 -26.20 20.44 -23.51
C TYR A 740 -26.54 20.04 -24.96
N ASN A 741 -27.65 19.31 -25.17
CA ASN A 741 -28.11 18.88 -26.48
C ASN A 741 -29.23 19.78 -27.06
N GLN A 742 -29.77 20.69 -26.25
CA GLN A 742 -30.58 21.83 -26.68
C GLN A 742 -29.66 22.98 -27.10
#